data_AF-A0A399FXG2-F1
#
_entry.id   AF-A0A399FXG2-F1
#
_cell.length_a   1.000
_cell.length_b   1.000
_cell.length_c   1.000
_cell.angle_alpha   90.00
_cell.angle_beta   90.00
_cell.angle_gamma   90.00
#
_symmetry.space_group_name_H-M   'P 1'
#
loop_
_entity.id
_entity.type
_entity.pdbx_description
1 polymer ?
#
loop_
_entity_poly.entity_id
_entity_poly.type
_entity_poly.pdbx_seq_one_letter_code
_entity_poly.pdbx_strand_id
1 'polypeptide(L)'
;MGSGGSKKHETYTTAPTTPPVPVLGEPAAETVNFLPAEDMPPDAAVDFAGTAGTGTQPVSESTPPPPGAEPDDSSPVPPDAVDEEDGTATTARADPRGDVVTPIPQTPPEGRAAGVPVLVGGTDLADATATLISYTSPDGGGPREVLLATLTEEAEAKLTDALALDAEHLVAVQVQEEINGRLPADEHKQLHELVAKTAKSVNHKLKHALPIPPHTQQYLATAQAAVQEVLDDPNTTADEQTMAAHYQAHLDAIAARVADPAAQPYEEGGKVPHVHPYLHTGVATITKLVPAPQEEPGPGLLAATLRDASRIQAHIDPATGAATWDGTSRSPADGKEYAIDLGEGWQAVYRPYSANDPAEHEYSLRGQLEVHAPQGAGHGHQLVRRLGELNLVNRAMTHAEGEWTYLAANIDAQRLGEHPAVKTALTHAGELEELQLQELYHTHAHQAVGLDDQQLAALAKEWQIEAAAACLPKKVRMVREAVATATGHADGATLAASPGYDPAPRASGGWLTWSRFDVGNQHSAVEAAWQGRSLVHHVTGANLTDLLATGVLASTERRAVMGIPAGKGMSESSDKYSGGANAVFTRVRASSSVGKGPRLVWDDPVRLLDNTGVYGYDGDHFGALNPKGNHSVQGMTTDPVKMAHFSAKNNEVMFRHGLDLLGAQAPSRILCHDSAQRTEVLALLAKKGITHLNGQPVDQIVQ
;
A
#
# COMPACT_ATOMS: atom_id res chain seq x y z
N MET A 1 -40.41 -17.27 -2.31
CA MET A 1 -39.85 -17.64 -3.63
C MET A 1 -38.42 -17.12 -3.63
N GLY A 2 -37.48 -17.94 -3.16
CA GLY A 2 -36.08 -17.55 -2.94
C GLY A 2 -35.16 -18.30 -3.89
N SER A 3 -34.20 -17.60 -4.48
CA SER A 3 -33.07 -18.20 -5.20
C SER A 3 -31.91 -18.42 -4.23
N GLY A 4 -31.58 -19.67 -3.97
CA GLY A 4 -30.40 -20.06 -3.19
C GLY A 4 -29.14 -20.00 -4.06
N GLY A 5 -28.14 -19.26 -3.59
CA GLY A 5 -26.77 -19.36 -4.08
C GLY A 5 -26.04 -20.45 -3.28
N SER A 6 -25.54 -21.46 -3.98
CA SER A 6 -24.72 -22.53 -3.41
C SER A 6 -23.36 -21.99 -2.98
N LYS A 7 -23.02 -22.07 -1.69
CA LYS A 7 -21.63 -22.06 -1.26
C LYS A 7 -21.08 -23.48 -1.42
N LYS A 8 -19.96 -23.63 -2.11
CA LYS A 8 -19.21 -24.89 -2.18
C LYS A 8 -18.60 -25.14 -0.79
N HIS A 9 -18.90 -26.28 -0.20
CA HIS A 9 -18.17 -26.78 0.97
C HIS A 9 -16.86 -27.40 0.46
N GLU A 10 -15.72 -26.96 0.99
CA GLU A 10 -14.48 -27.70 0.87
C GLU A 10 -14.52 -28.86 1.86
N THR A 11 -14.51 -30.08 1.32
CA THR A 11 -14.42 -31.32 2.09
C THR A 11 -12.95 -31.71 2.28
N TYR A 12 -12.48 -31.76 3.53
CA TYR A 12 -11.19 -32.34 3.86
C TYR A 12 -11.25 -33.87 3.73
N THR A 13 -10.44 -34.43 2.83
CA THR A 13 -10.29 -35.88 2.63
C THR A 13 -8.96 -36.32 3.22
N THR A 14 -8.98 -37.21 4.22
CA THR A 14 -7.77 -37.90 4.70
C THR A 14 -7.50 -39.13 3.82
N ALA A 15 -6.33 -39.19 3.18
CA ALA A 15 -5.92 -40.32 2.34
C ALA A 15 -5.38 -41.51 3.18
N PRO A 16 -5.64 -42.76 2.78
CA PRO A 16 -5.11 -43.96 3.45
C PRO A 16 -3.66 -44.27 3.04
N THR A 17 -2.89 -44.75 4.02
CA THR A 17 -1.47 -45.14 3.91
C THR A 17 -1.28 -46.36 2.99
N THR A 18 -0.36 -46.28 2.02
CA THR A 18 0.03 -47.42 1.16
C THR A 18 1.57 -47.59 1.14
N PRO A 19 2.12 -48.81 1.29
CA PRO A 19 3.57 -49.07 1.41
C PRO A 19 4.31 -49.12 0.05
N PRO A 20 5.67 -49.05 0.02
CA PRO A 20 6.45 -48.78 -1.18
C PRO A 20 6.93 -50.05 -1.90
N VAL A 21 6.96 -50.05 -3.23
CA VAL A 21 7.73 -50.97 -4.09
C VAL A 21 7.98 -50.33 -5.49
N PRO A 22 8.90 -50.83 -6.35
CA PRO A 22 10.24 -50.26 -6.59
C PRO A 22 10.48 -49.73 -8.03
N VAL A 23 11.63 -49.07 -8.20
CA VAL A 23 12.26 -48.53 -9.42
C VAL A 23 12.25 -49.48 -10.62
N LEU A 24 11.93 -48.97 -11.84
CA LEU A 24 12.46 -49.41 -13.14
C LEU A 24 12.08 -48.45 -14.30
N GLY A 25 13.09 -47.89 -14.98
CA GLY A 25 13.17 -47.74 -16.44
C GLY A 25 12.56 -46.50 -17.15
N GLU A 26 13.43 -45.62 -17.68
CA GLU A 26 13.15 -44.76 -18.84
C GLU A 26 12.81 -45.62 -20.09
N PRO A 27 12.02 -45.12 -21.08
CA PRO A 27 12.66 -44.44 -22.22
C PRO A 27 11.83 -43.37 -22.99
N ALA A 28 12.59 -42.60 -23.76
CA ALA A 28 12.35 -42.10 -25.13
C ALA A 28 11.67 -40.73 -25.38
N ALA A 29 12.48 -39.88 -26.03
CA ALA A 29 12.17 -38.58 -26.59
C ALA A 29 11.29 -38.65 -27.86
N GLU A 30 10.34 -37.73 -27.98
CA GLU A 30 9.61 -37.45 -29.23
C GLU A 30 10.19 -36.21 -29.94
N THR A 31 10.70 -36.46 -31.13
CA THR A 31 11.09 -35.48 -32.15
C THR A 31 9.87 -34.84 -32.82
N VAL A 32 9.81 -33.50 -32.88
CA VAL A 32 8.82 -32.77 -33.68
C VAL A 32 9.47 -32.31 -35.00
N ASN A 33 8.89 -32.77 -36.12
CA ASN A 33 9.29 -32.44 -37.49
C ASN A 33 8.79 -31.05 -37.91
N PHE A 34 9.70 -30.25 -38.47
CA PHE A 34 9.39 -29.08 -39.30
C PHE A 34 9.02 -29.51 -40.73
N LEU A 35 8.03 -28.85 -41.33
CA LEU A 35 7.82 -28.82 -42.79
C LEU A 35 7.57 -27.37 -43.27
N PRO A 36 7.86 -27.06 -44.54
CA PRO A 36 8.37 -25.76 -44.97
C PRO A 36 7.34 -24.90 -45.72
N ALA A 37 7.78 -23.67 -45.98
CA ALA A 37 7.11 -22.60 -46.71
C ALA A 37 6.66 -22.98 -48.14
N GLU A 38 5.48 -22.47 -48.51
CA GLU A 38 5.01 -22.34 -49.90
C GLU A 38 4.78 -20.86 -50.25
N ASP A 39 4.78 -20.62 -51.55
CA ASP A 39 5.30 -19.46 -52.27
C ASP A 39 4.18 -18.66 -52.96
N MET A 40 4.49 -17.39 -53.29
CA MET A 40 3.85 -16.46 -54.26
C MET A 40 2.53 -15.72 -53.93
N PRO A 41 2.17 -14.58 -54.61
CA PRO A 41 2.84 -13.86 -55.73
C PRO A 41 3.02 -12.31 -55.56
N PRO A 42 3.67 -11.62 -56.53
CA PRO A 42 3.97 -10.19 -56.49
C PRO A 42 2.98 -9.29 -57.26
N ASP A 43 3.07 -7.99 -56.94
CA ASP A 43 2.72 -6.78 -57.70
C ASP A 43 1.30 -6.55 -58.26
N ALA A 44 0.69 -5.45 -57.80
CA ALA A 44 -0.12 -4.57 -58.63
C ALA A 44 -0.03 -3.12 -58.12
N ALA A 45 0.77 -2.31 -58.83
CA ALA A 45 0.79 -0.86 -58.72
C ALA A 45 -0.54 -0.25 -59.21
N VAL A 46 -0.99 0.82 -58.56
CA VAL A 46 -1.85 1.83 -59.19
C VAL A 46 -1.37 3.22 -58.80
N ASP A 47 -1.08 3.97 -59.85
CA ASP A 47 -0.47 5.29 -59.95
C ASP A 47 -1.56 6.37 -59.81
N PHE A 48 -1.28 7.50 -59.14
CA PHE A 48 -1.88 8.79 -59.48
C PHE A 48 -1.00 9.96 -59.01
N ALA A 49 -0.35 10.55 -60.02
CA ALA A 49 0.41 11.78 -60.09
C ALA A 49 -0.18 13.02 -59.36
N GLY A 50 0.71 13.98 -59.02
CA GLY A 50 0.32 15.39 -59.03
C GLY A 50 1.14 16.42 -58.24
N THR A 51 2.36 16.72 -58.71
CA THR A 51 3.00 18.06 -58.78
C THR A 51 3.50 18.84 -57.54
N ALA A 52 4.83 18.99 -57.53
CA ALA A 52 5.63 20.24 -57.58
C ALA A 52 6.04 20.96 -56.29
N GLY A 53 7.37 21.07 -56.11
CA GLY A 53 8.04 21.94 -55.15
C GLY A 53 9.54 21.67 -55.04
N THR A 54 10.29 21.96 -56.10
CA THR A 54 11.76 21.84 -56.22
C THR A 54 12.54 22.83 -55.36
N GLY A 55 13.64 22.36 -54.75
CA GLY A 55 14.69 23.20 -54.16
C GLY A 55 15.91 22.37 -53.74
N THR A 56 16.87 22.23 -54.65
CA THR A 56 18.01 21.30 -54.59
C THR A 56 19.30 22.00 -54.09
N GLN A 57 19.91 21.42 -53.05
CA GLN A 57 21.37 21.20 -52.81
C GLN A 57 22.38 22.36 -52.66
N PRO A 58 23.65 22.15 -52.20
CA PRO A 58 24.36 20.89 -51.92
C PRO A 58 25.18 20.79 -50.60
N VAL A 59 25.69 19.57 -50.42
CA VAL A 59 26.64 19.00 -49.45
C VAL A 59 28.05 19.56 -49.66
N SER A 60 28.89 19.59 -48.62
CA SER A 60 30.35 19.70 -48.75
C SER A 60 31.06 18.74 -47.78
N GLU A 61 31.89 17.91 -48.38
CA GLU A 61 32.80 16.91 -47.80
C GLU A 61 34.19 17.57 -47.67
N SER A 62 34.95 17.30 -46.60
CA SER A 62 36.36 17.73 -46.50
C SER A 62 37.23 16.71 -45.76
N THR A 63 38.34 16.37 -46.42
CA THR A 63 39.40 15.41 -46.09
C THR A 63 40.55 16.14 -45.32
N PRO A 64 41.48 15.44 -44.62
CA PRO A 64 42.31 15.97 -43.53
C PRO A 64 43.72 16.40 -43.97
N PRO A 65 44.52 17.06 -43.09
CA PRO A 65 45.95 17.30 -43.32
C PRO A 65 46.92 16.52 -42.39
N PRO A 66 48.21 16.31 -42.79
CA PRO A 66 49.27 15.65 -42.01
C PRO A 66 50.41 16.64 -41.58
N PRO A 67 51.66 16.22 -41.22
CA PRO A 67 52.14 16.12 -39.82
C PRO A 67 53.41 16.95 -39.45
N GLY A 68 53.69 17.07 -38.13
CA GLY A 68 55.06 17.12 -37.56
C GLY A 68 55.56 18.43 -36.88
N ALA A 69 55.93 18.32 -35.60
CA ALA A 69 57.15 18.84 -34.92
C ALA A 69 56.90 19.32 -33.46
N GLU A 70 57.66 18.74 -32.51
CA GLU A 70 57.71 19.02 -31.05
C GLU A 70 58.46 20.35 -30.72
N PRO A 71 58.49 20.80 -29.43
CA PRO A 71 59.50 20.29 -28.48
C PRO A 71 59.09 20.16 -26.98
N ASP A 72 59.69 19.16 -26.33
CA ASP A 72 60.44 19.13 -25.04
C ASP A 72 59.97 19.98 -23.82
N ASP A 73 59.75 19.35 -22.64
CA ASP A 73 60.83 19.10 -21.64
C ASP A 73 60.28 18.64 -20.26
N SER A 74 61.01 17.70 -19.66
CA SER A 74 61.19 17.37 -18.23
C SER A 74 60.21 16.44 -17.47
N SER A 75 60.60 15.17 -17.42
CA SER A 75 60.31 14.18 -16.35
C SER A 75 61.04 14.54 -15.02
N PRO A 76 60.70 13.95 -13.85
CA PRO A 76 61.15 12.59 -13.54
C PRO A 76 60.17 11.71 -12.73
N VAL A 77 60.43 10.40 -12.80
CA VAL A 77 59.82 9.24 -12.11
C VAL A 77 61.01 8.37 -11.62
N PRO A 78 60.94 7.40 -10.67
CA PRO A 78 60.21 7.19 -9.39
C PRO A 78 61.20 6.88 -8.21
N PRO A 79 60.78 6.22 -7.10
CA PRO A 79 60.90 4.75 -7.11
C PRO A 79 59.72 3.99 -6.50
N ASP A 80 59.54 2.79 -7.05
CA ASP A 80 58.69 1.71 -6.56
C ASP A 80 58.91 1.38 -5.07
N ALA A 81 57.80 1.20 -4.36
CA ALA A 81 57.71 0.23 -3.28
C ALA A 81 56.37 -0.50 -3.45
N VAL A 82 56.48 -1.75 -3.90
CA VAL A 82 55.47 -2.80 -3.81
C VAL A 82 55.05 -2.96 -2.36
N ASP A 83 53.75 -2.85 -2.09
CA ASP A 83 53.06 -3.70 -1.12
C ASP A 83 51.70 -4.07 -1.70
N GLU A 84 51.51 -5.37 -1.90
CA GLU A 84 50.25 -6.01 -2.25
C GLU A 84 49.32 -5.94 -1.02
N GLU A 85 48.19 -5.23 -1.12
CA GLU A 85 47.00 -5.61 -0.37
C GLU A 85 45.76 -5.58 -1.27
N ASP A 86 45.09 -6.72 -1.21
CA ASP A 86 44.00 -7.27 -1.99
C ASP A 86 42.71 -6.44 -1.93
N GLY A 87 42.23 -6.03 -3.11
CA GLY A 87 40.91 -6.42 -3.63
C GLY A 87 39.66 -6.21 -2.78
N THR A 88 38.96 -5.09 -3.03
CA THR A 88 37.54 -4.96 -3.47
C THR A 88 36.84 -3.71 -2.91
N ALA A 89 37.36 -2.54 -3.25
CA ALA A 89 36.59 -1.30 -3.17
C ALA A 89 35.70 -1.19 -4.41
N THR A 90 34.45 -1.66 -4.29
CA THR A 90 33.39 -1.33 -5.26
C THR A 90 33.15 0.17 -5.18
N THR A 91 33.77 0.92 -6.08
CA THR A 91 33.61 2.36 -6.17
C THR A 91 32.13 2.68 -6.41
N ALA A 92 31.58 3.51 -5.52
CA ALA A 92 30.25 4.07 -5.65
C ALA A 92 30.12 4.79 -6.99
N ARG A 93 29.55 4.12 -7.99
CA ARG A 93 29.16 4.74 -9.25
C ARG A 93 28.06 5.75 -8.93
N ALA A 94 28.42 7.02 -8.94
CA ALA A 94 27.50 8.15 -8.89
C ALA A 94 26.47 8.04 -10.02
N ASP A 95 25.24 8.45 -9.73
CA ASP A 95 24.12 8.41 -10.66
C ASP A 95 24.48 9.17 -11.97
N PRO A 96 24.51 8.54 -13.16
CA PRO A 96 25.02 9.17 -14.38
C PRO A 96 24.15 10.30 -14.94
N ARG A 97 23.05 10.69 -14.29
CA ARG A 97 22.08 11.65 -14.81
C ARG A 97 21.81 12.74 -13.79
N GLY A 98 22.44 13.91 -13.93
CA GLY A 98 22.19 15.09 -13.09
C GLY A 98 20.81 15.75 -13.27
N ASP A 99 19.84 15.05 -13.87
CA ASP A 99 18.49 15.52 -14.19
C ASP A 99 17.45 14.78 -13.34
N VAL A 100 17.63 14.79 -12.01
CA VAL A 100 16.74 14.12 -11.05
C VAL A 100 15.86 15.11 -10.31
N VAL A 101 14.58 14.76 -10.12
CA VAL A 101 13.59 15.65 -9.48
C VAL A 101 13.90 15.86 -8.00
N THR A 102 14.20 14.76 -7.31
CA THR A 102 14.59 14.78 -5.89
C THR A 102 15.82 13.91 -5.71
N PRO A 103 16.94 14.43 -5.16
CA PRO A 103 18.10 13.60 -4.90
C PRO A 103 17.79 12.59 -3.79
N ILE A 104 18.30 11.37 -3.95
CA ILE A 104 18.25 10.35 -2.89
C ILE A 104 19.38 10.63 -1.90
N PRO A 105 19.11 10.89 -0.62
CA PRO A 105 20.17 11.13 0.36
C PRO A 105 20.93 9.83 0.62
N GLN A 106 22.27 9.89 0.59
CA GLN A 106 23.10 8.73 0.94
C GLN A 106 22.92 8.32 2.40
N THR A 107 22.83 9.29 3.30
CA THR A 107 22.63 9.08 4.74
C THR A 107 21.33 9.77 5.16
N PRO A 108 20.21 9.05 5.22
CA PRO A 108 18.97 9.58 5.77
C PRO A 108 19.19 10.04 7.23
N PRO A 109 18.54 11.14 7.66
CA PRO A 109 18.73 11.69 9.00
C PRO A 109 18.18 10.73 10.06
N GLU A 110 19.07 10.28 10.94
CA GLU A 110 18.74 9.41 12.06
C GLU A 110 17.68 10.04 12.98
N GLY A 111 16.74 9.22 13.44
CA GLY A 111 15.69 9.58 14.39
C GLY A 111 14.56 10.42 13.78
N ARG A 112 14.63 10.84 12.51
CA ARG A 112 13.57 11.64 11.90
C ARG A 112 12.31 10.80 11.70
N ALA A 113 11.33 10.94 12.59
CA ALA A 113 10.13 10.09 12.62
C ALA A 113 9.35 10.04 11.30
N ALA A 114 9.14 11.17 10.62
CA ALA A 114 8.43 11.21 9.34
C ALA A 114 9.26 10.68 8.15
N GLY A 115 10.56 10.44 8.34
CA GLY A 115 11.48 10.06 7.28
C GLY A 115 11.81 11.17 6.28
N VAL A 116 12.44 10.77 5.18
CA VAL A 116 12.74 11.59 4.01
C VAL A 116 12.03 10.99 2.80
N PRO A 117 11.08 11.72 2.19
CA PRO A 117 10.42 11.24 0.99
C PRO A 117 11.36 11.37 -0.22
N VAL A 118 11.31 10.39 -1.11
CA VAL A 118 12.06 10.37 -2.37
C VAL A 118 11.14 9.94 -3.51
N LEU A 119 11.43 10.42 -4.72
CA LEU A 119 10.77 9.94 -5.94
C LEU A 119 11.60 8.86 -6.61
N VAL A 120 10.96 7.73 -6.84
CA VAL A 120 11.51 6.61 -7.61
C VAL A 120 10.93 6.69 -9.01
N GLY A 121 11.73 6.42 -10.04
CA GLY A 121 11.26 6.45 -11.43
C GLY A 121 10.16 5.42 -11.73
N GLY A 122 9.58 5.50 -12.92
CA GLY A 122 8.57 4.55 -13.40
C GLY A 122 7.21 4.64 -12.70
N THR A 123 6.42 3.55 -12.80
CA THR A 123 5.02 3.49 -12.34
C THR A 123 4.76 2.36 -11.35
N ASP A 124 5.82 1.74 -10.82
CA ASP A 124 5.68 0.57 -9.94
C ASP A 124 5.19 0.93 -8.53
N LEU A 125 5.51 2.15 -8.07
CA LEU A 125 5.11 2.65 -6.76
C LEU A 125 3.93 3.61 -6.89
N ALA A 126 3.01 3.55 -5.92
CA ALA A 126 1.92 4.51 -5.77
C ALA A 126 2.47 5.94 -5.64
N ASP A 127 1.96 6.84 -6.47
CA ASP A 127 2.42 8.23 -6.61
C ASP A 127 3.93 8.35 -6.94
N ALA A 128 4.58 7.25 -7.32
CA ALA A 128 6.02 7.10 -7.52
C ALA A 128 6.86 7.54 -6.30
N THR A 129 6.28 7.40 -5.10
CA THR A 129 6.90 7.84 -3.84
C THR A 129 7.43 6.67 -3.02
N ALA A 130 8.57 6.91 -2.36
CA ALA A 130 9.07 6.09 -1.27
C ALA A 130 9.49 6.99 -0.10
N THR A 131 9.64 6.42 1.10
CA THR A 131 10.11 7.12 2.30
C THR A 131 11.29 6.39 2.90
N LEU A 132 12.43 7.07 2.99
CA LEU A 132 13.61 6.58 3.69
C LEU A 132 13.52 6.98 5.16
N ILE A 133 13.62 6.00 6.06
CA ILE A 133 13.61 6.22 7.51
C ILE A 133 14.89 5.64 8.08
N SER A 134 15.56 6.41 8.93
CA SER A 134 16.71 5.97 9.72
C SER A 134 16.30 6.04 11.18
N TYR A 135 16.01 4.90 11.80
CA TYR A 135 15.64 4.84 13.22
C TYR A 135 16.89 4.83 14.08
N THR A 136 16.83 5.50 15.22
CA THR A 136 17.85 5.34 16.27
C THR A 136 17.75 3.93 16.86
N SER A 137 18.86 3.22 16.90
CA SER A 137 18.90 1.89 17.51
C SER A 137 19.11 1.98 19.02
N PRO A 138 18.34 1.25 19.85
CA PRO A 138 18.46 1.31 21.31
C PRO A 138 19.76 0.67 21.83
N ASP A 139 20.41 -0.19 21.04
CA ASP A 139 21.64 -0.89 21.40
C ASP A 139 22.93 -0.07 21.15
N GLY A 140 22.82 1.11 20.52
CA GLY A 140 23.96 1.95 20.15
C GLY A 140 24.84 1.40 19.02
N GLY A 141 24.43 0.34 18.31
CA GLY A 141 25.19 -0.30 17.23
C GLY A 141 25.12 0.42 15.87
N GLY A 142 24.56 1.62 15.81
CA GLY A 142 24.24 2.37 14.59
C GLY A 142 22.76 2.27 14.20
N PRO A 143 22.27 3.13 13.30
CA PRO A 143 20.85 3.23 13.00
C PRO A 143 20.30 2.03 12.23
N ARG A 144 18.97 1.90 12.22
CA ARG A 144 18.22 0.96 11.39
C ARG A 144 17.58 1.70 10.22
N GLU A 145 18.07 1.48 9.02
CA GLU A 145 17.58 2.19 7.82
C GLU A 145 16.59 1.34 7.03
N VAL A 146 15.46 1.93 6.66
CA VAL A 146 14.33 1.27 6.00
C VAL A 146 13.80 2.15 4.87
N LEU A 147 13.45 1.54 3.74
CA LEU A 147 12.64 2.15 2.69
C LEU A 147 11.21 1.64 2.80
N LEU A 148 10.26 2.56 2.83
CA LEU A 148 8.83 2.28 2.82
C LEU A 148 8.20 2.77 1.53
N ALA A 149 7.43 1.90 0.88
CA ALA A 149 6.71 2.23 -0.33
C ALA A 149 5.37 1.48 -0.39
N THR A 150 4.56 1.81 -1.38
CA THR A 150 3.35 1.05 -1.72
C THR A 150 3.40 0.75 -3.21
N LEU A 151 3.33 -0.53 -3.58
CA LEU A 151 3.29 -0.94 -4.99
C LEU A 151 1.91 -0.67 -5.57
N THR A 152 1.84 -0.42 -6.88
CA THR A 152 0.59 -0.54 -7.63
C THR A 152 0.18 -2.01 -7.75
N GLU A 153 -1.10 -2.29 -8.01
CA GLU A 153 -1.60 -3.67 -8.14
C GLU A 153 -0.97 -4.34 -9.38
N GLU A 154 -0.70 -3.57 -10.44
CA GLU A 154 -0.02 -4.03 -11.65
C GLU A 154 1.45 -4.41 -11.41
N ALA A 155 2.12 -3.74 -10.46
CA ALA A 155 3.52 -4.03 -10.14
C ALA A 155 3.70 -5.27 -9.25
N GLU A 156 2.62 -5.80 -8.66
CA GLU A 156 2.69 -7.02 -7.85
C GLU A 156 3.29 -8.19 -8.63
N ALA A 157 2.83 -8.39 -9.87
CA ALA A 157 3.29 -9.48 -10.73
C ALA A 157 4.82 -9.46 -10.90
N LYS A 158 5.39 -8.27 -11.14
CA LYS A 158 6.84 -8.08 -11.29
C LYS A 158 7.58 -8.54 -10.03
N LEU A 159 7.11 -8.11 -8.85
CA LEU A 159 7.72 -8.49 -7.59
C LEU A 159 7.59 -9.99 -7.36
N THR A 160 6.40 -10.57 -7.56
CA THR A 160 6.19 -12.02 -7.35
C THR A 160 7.02 -12.87 -8.30
N ASP A 161 7.28 -12.40 -9.53
CA ASP A 161 8.17 -13.08 -10.49
C ASP A 161 9.64 -13.10 -10.03
N ALA A 162 10.04 -12.22 -9.10
CA ALA A 162 11.37 -12.23 -8.50
C ALA A 162 11.52 -13.28 -7.38
N LEU A 163 10.41 -13.85 -6.92
CA LEU A 163 10.37 -14.69 -5.72
C LEU A 163 10.30 -16.17 -6.12
N ALA A 164 11.00 -17.02 -5.37
CA ALA A 164 10.88 -18.47 -5.47
C ALA A 164 9.57 -18.96 -4.84
N LEU A 165 8.43 -18.62 -5.46
CA LEU A 165 7.08 -18.98 -5.02
C LEU A 165 6.62 -20.28 -5.68
N ASP A 166 7.26 -21.42 -5.36
CA ASP A 166 6.84 -22.67 -5.99
C ASP A 166 5.59 -23.27 -5.33
N ALA A 167 4.52 -23.35 -6.11
CA ALA A 167 3.36 -24.20 -5.83
C ALA A 167 3.75 -25.71 -5.77
N GLU A 168 4.90 -26.10 -6.32
CA GLU A 168 5.44 -27.48 -6.25
C GLU A 168 6.20 -27.79 -4.95
N HIS A 169 6.49 -26.77 -4.13
CA HIS A 169 7.32 -26.91 -2.94
C HIS A 169 6.62 -26.44 -1.67
N LEU A 170 5.29 -26.39 -1.59
CA LEU A 170 4.63 -26.17 -0.30
C LEU A 170 4.62 -27.48 0.50
N VAL A 171 5.43 -27.56 1.56
CA VAL A 171 5.39 -28.70 2.47
C VAL A 171 4.36 -28.40 3.55
N ALA A 172 3.40 -29.32 3.67
CA ALA A 172 2.49 -29.39 4.80
C ALA A 172 3.28 -29.61 6.09
N VAL A 173 3.65 -28.54 6.79
CA VAL A 173 4.28 -28.62 8.11
C VAL A 173 3.21 -28.54 9.17
N GLN A 174 3.18 -29.58 9.99
CA GLN A 174 2.33 -29.74 11.15
C GLN A 174 2.91 -28.90 12.30
N VAL A 175 2.41 -27.66 12.47
CA VAL A 175 2.85 -26.75 13.55
C VAL A 175 1.84 -26.81 14.68
N GLN A 176 2.31 -27.00 15.91
CA GLN A 176 1.50 -26.91 17.11
C GLN A 176 1.28 -25.43 17.46
N GLU A 177 0.06 -24.94 17.25
CA GLU A 177 -0.32 -23.57 17.61
C GLU A 177 -1.47 -23.57 18.62
N GLU A 178 -1.43 -22.60 19.51
CA GLU A 178 -2.52 -22.32 20.43
C GLU A 178 -3.67 -21.68 19.64
N ILE A 179 -4.70 -22.47 19.37
CA ILE A 179 -5.92 -22.00 18.75
C ILE A 179 -6.94 -21.65 19.82
N ASN A 180 -7.61 -20.50 19.65
CA ASN A 180 -8.80 -20.15 20.40
C ASN A 180 -9.99 -20.18 19.43
N GLY A 181 -10.77 -21.25 19.47
CA GLY A 181 -11.79 -21.51 18.46
C GLY A 181 -12.78 -22.59 18.86
N ARG A 182 -13.72 -22.87 17.96
CA ARG A 182 -14.67 -23.98 18.13
C ARG A 182 -13.96 -25.30 17.87
N LEU A 183 -14.39 -26.36 18.58
CA LEU A 183 -13.88 -27.71 18.34
C LEU A 183 -14.44 -28.27 17.03
N PRO A 184 -13.71 -29.13 16.29
CA PRO A 184 -14.18 -29.72 15.04
C PRO A 184 -15.53 -30.43 15.17
N ALA A 185 -15.79 -31.10 16.30
CA ALA A 185 -17.09 -31.73 16.57
C ALA A 185 -18.25 -30.72 16.65
N ASP A 186 -18.01 -29.50 17.16
CA ASP A 186 -19.01 -28.42 17.18
C ASP A 186 -19.36 -28.00 15.74
N GLU A 187 -18.35 -27.81 14.90
CA GLU A 187 -18.53 -27.30 13.53
C GLU A 187 -19.10 -28.37 12.59
N HIS A 188 -18.57 -29.60 12.65
CA HIS A 188 -19.02 -30.71 11.81
C HIS A 188 -20.46 -31.13 12.13
N LYS A 189 -20.80 -31.21 13.42
CA LYS A 189 -22.17 -31.57 13.86
C LYS A 189 -23.07 -30.36 14.02
N GLN A 190 -22.56 -29.15 13.79
CA GLN A 190 -23.27 -27.86 13.89
C GLN A 190 -23.99 -27.68 15.24
N LEU A 191 -23.34 -28.05 16.34
CA LEU A 191 -23.99 -28.15 17.65
C LEU A 191 -24.48 -26.76 18.12
N HIS A 192 -23.62 -25.73 18.05
CA HIS A 192 -24.03 -24.35 18.33
C HIS A 192 -25.25 -23.93 17.52
N GLU A 193 -25.22 -24.15 16.21
CA GLU A 193 -26.26 -23.70 15.29
C GLU A 193 -27.59 -24.39 15.59
N LEU A 194 -27.58 -25.68 15.88
CA LEU A 194 -28.77 -26.46 16.24
C LEU A 194 -29.37 -25.97 17.57
N VAL A 195 -28.55 -25.77 18.60
CA VAL A 195 -29.00 -25.34 19.93
C VAL A 195 -29.47 -23.87 19.88
N ALA A 196 -28.72 -22.98 19.22
CA ALA A 196 -29.06 -21.58 19.06
C ALA A 196 -30.33 -21.39 18.22
N LYS A 197 -30.52 -22.17 17.15
CA LYS A 197 -31.75 -22.16 16.34
C LYS A 197 -32.96 -22.58 17.17
N THR A 198 -32.81 -23.60 18.00
CA THR A 198 -33.86 -24.07 18.92
C THR A 198 -34.21 -22.98 19.93
N ALA A 199 -33.21 -22.39 20.60
CA ALA A 199 -33.40 -21.30 21.55
C ALA A 199 -34.11 -20.09 20.94
N LYS A 200 -33.71 -19.67 19.72
CA LYS A 200 -34.36 -18.58 18.98
C LYS A 200 -35.82 -18.90 18.65
N SER A 201 -36.10 -20.12 18.20
CA SER A 201 -37.46 -20.58 17.86
C SER A 201 -38.36 -20.54 19.10
N VAL A 202 -37.92 -21.09 20.23
CA VAL A 202 -38.67 -21.09 21.50
C VAL A 202 -38.88 -19.67 22.02
N ASN A 203 -37.83 -18.84 22.05
CA ASN A 203 -37.94 -17.44 22.49
C ASN A 203 -38.93 -16.63 21.65
N HIS A 204 -38.96 -16.83 20.33
CA HIS A 204 -39.96 -16.18 19.48
C HIS A 204 -41.38 -16.59 19.89
N LYS A 205 -41.64 -17.86 20.21
CA LYS A 205 -42.98 -18.30 20.63
C LYS A 205 -43.36 -17.77 22.00
N LEU A 206 -42.43 -17.81 22.96
CA LEU A 206 -42.65 -17.27 24.30
C LEU A 206 -42.92 -15.76 24.27
N LYS A 207 -42.13 -14.98 23.51
CA LYS A 207 -42.32 -13.53 23.37
C LYS A 207 -43.70 -13.14 22.81
N HIS A 208 -44.24 -13.97 21.92
CA HIS A 208 -45.53 -13.71 21.26
C HIS A 208 -46.69 -14.51 21.84
N ALA A 209 -46.50 -15.19 22.99
CA ALA A 209 -47.49 -16.05 23.64
C ALA A 209 -48.14 -17.09 22.69
N LEU A 210 -47.35 -17.63 21.76
CA LEU A 210 -47.80 -18.63 20.80
C LEU A 210 -47.57 -20.06 21.33
N PRO A 211 -48.44 -21.03 21.00
CA PRO A 211 -48.18 -22.43 21.34
C PRO A 211 -46.89 -22.92 20.65
N ILE A 212 -46.15 -23.81 21.32
CA ILE A 212 -44.93 -24.41 20.76
C ILE A 212 -45.35 -25.43 19.68
N PRO A 213 -45.01 -25.19 18.40
CA PRO A 213 -45.43 -26.06 17.31
C PRO A 213 -44.55 -27.33 17.20
N PRO A 214 -45.04 -28.39 16.53
CA PRO A 214 -44.30 -29.65 16.39
C PRO A 214 -42.88 -29.51 15.80
N HIS A 215 -42.66 -28.59 14.86
CA HIS A 215 -41.34 -28.37 14.28
C HIS A 215 -40.32 -27.78 15.28
N THR A 216 -40.78 -26.99 16.27
CA THR A 216 -39.89 -26.47 17.32
C THR A 216 -39.51 -27.57 18.31
N GLN A 217 -40.43 -28.49 18.61
CA GLN A 217 -40.13 -29.70 19.39
C GLN A 217 -39.16 -30.62 18.63
N GLN A 218 -39.30 -30.70 17.31
CA GLN A 218 -38.37 -31.43 16.46
C GLN A 218 -36.96 -30.81 16.47
N TYR A 219 -36.83 -29.47 16.44
CA TYR A 219 -35.52 -28.83 16.58
C TYR A 219 -34.84 -29.16 17.91
N LEU A 220 -35.61 -29.15 19.01
CA LEU A 220 -35.10 -29.56 20.32
C LEU A 220 -34.64 -31.02 20.33
N ALA A 221 -35.46 -31.94 19.81
CA ALA A 221 -35.10 -33.36 19.74
C ALA A 221 -33.87 -33.61 18.86
N THR A 222 -33.74 -32.91 17.72
CA THR A 222 -32.56 -33.01 16.85
C THR A 222 -31.31 -32.48 17.54
N ALA A 223 -31.39 -31.34 18.23
CA ALA A 223 -30.26 -30.78 18.96
C ALA A 223 -29.85 -31.68 20.15
N GLN A 224 -30.81 -32.24 20.88
CA GLN A 224 -30.56 -33.22 21.96
C GLN A 224 -29.89 -34.49 21.44
N ALA A 225 -30.37 -35.04 20.32
CA ALA A 225 -29.76 -36.22 19.71
C ALA A 225 -28.31 -35.94 19.28
N ALA A 226 -28.04 -34.80 18.64
CA ALA A 226 -26.70 -34.44 18.17
C ALA A 226 -25.70 -34.22 19.32
N VAL A 227 -26.13 -33.59 20.43
CA VAL A 227 -25.30 -33.43 21.63
C VAL A 227 -25.10 -34.77 22.34
N GLN A 228 -26.14 -35.59 22.45
CA GLN A 228 -26.06 -36.91 23.07
C GLN A 228 -25.13 -37.86 22.29
N GLU A 229 -25.12 -37.76 20.95
CA GLU A 229 -24.20 -38.52 20.11
C GLU A 229 -22.72 -38.20 20.39
N VAL A 230 -22.41 -36.98 20.86
CA VAL A 230 -21.06 -36.63 21.33
C VAL A 230 -20.81 -37.13 22.75
N LEU A 231 -21.83 -37.13 23.62
CA LEU A 231 -21.69 -37.67 24.99
C LEU A 231 -21.56 -39.19 25.03
N ASP A 232 -22.17 -39.89 24.06
CA ASP A 232 -22.22 -41.36 23.99
C ASP A 232 -21.03 -41.96 23.21
N ASP A 233 -20.25 -41.15 22.48
CA ASP A 233 -19.09 -41.64 21.74
C ASP A 233 -17.91 -41.92 22.70
N PRO A 234 -17.46 -43.18 22.81
CA PRO A 234 -16.38 -43.56 23.73
C PRO A 234 -15.03 -42.95 23.35
N ASN A 235 -14.88 -42.35 22.17
CA ASN A 235 -13.66 -41.71 21.69
C ASN A 235 -13.65 -40.18 21.88
N THR A 236 -14.69 -39.61 22.47
CA THR A 236 -14.79 -38.16 22.68
C THR A 236 -13.76 -37.66 23.68
N THR A 237 -13.09 -36.56 23.32
CA THR A 237 -12.06 -35.91 24.14
C THR A 237 -12.65 -35.20 25.37
N ALA A 238 -11.82 -34.89 26.37
CA ALA A 238 -12.28 -34.17 27.57
C ALA A 238 -12.86 -32.78 27.25
N ASP A 239 -12.32 -32.09 26.24
CA ASP A 239 -12.81 -30.79 25.79
C ASP A 239 -14.13 -30.91 25.03
N GLU A 240 -14.30 -31.95 24.21
CA GLU A 240 -15.57 -32.22 23.54
C GLU A 240 -16.66 -32.67 24.54
N GLN A 241 -16.31 -33.38 25.61
CA GLN A 241 -17.23 -33.68 26.71
C GLN A 241 -17.66 -32.40 27.43
N THR A 242 -16.74 -31.47 27.67
CA THR A 242 -17.03 -30.17 28.30
C THR A 242 -17.92 -29.30 27.40
N MET A 243 -17.63 -29.28 26.10
CA MET A 243 -18.46 -28.63 25.08
C MET A 243 -19.87 -29.23 25.03
N ALA A 244 -19.98 -30.56 24.98
CA ALA A 244 -21.27 -31.24 24.92
C ALA A 244 -22.08 -30.98 26.20
N ALA A 245 -21.44 -30.96 27.37
CA ALA A 245 -22.07 -30.58 28.63
C ALA A 245 -22.54 -29.11 28.63
N HIS A 246 -21.76 -28.17 28.07
CA HIS A 246 -22.16 -26.77 27.88
C HIS A 246 -23.44 -26.65 27.05
N TYR A 247 -23.52 -27.35 25.91
CA TYR A 247 -24.71 -27.34 25.07
C TYR A 247 -25.89 -28.12 25.69
N GLN A 248 -25.63 -29.21 26.41
CA GLN A 248 -26.66 -29.98 27.12
C GLN A 248 -27.34 -29.13 28.19
N ALA A 249 -26.59 -28.35 28.97
CA ALA A 249 -27.16 -27.45 29.97
C ALA A 249 -28.11 -26.40 29.35
N HIS A 250 -27.77 -25.89 28.16
CA HIS A 250 -28.66 -25.02 27.40
C HIS A 250 -29.91 -25.75 26.90
N LEU A 251 -29.78 -26.98 26.42
CA LEU A 251 -30.91 -27.79 25.96
C LEU A 251 -31.86 -28.18 27.10
N ASP A 252 -31.35 -28.46 28.29
CA ASP A 252 -32.16 -28.74 29.48
C ASP A 252 -32.97 -27.51 29.88
N ALA A 253 -32.35 -26.33 29.87
CA ALA A 253 -33.04 -25.06 30.12
C ALA A 253 -34.13 -24.78 29.07
N ILE A 254 -33.87 -25.08 27.79
CA ILE A 254 -34.86 -24.97 26.72
C ILE A 254 -36.01 -25.96 26.94
N ALA A 255 -35.71 -27.23 27.24
CA ALA A 255 -36.69 -28.29 27.45
C ALA A 255 -37.62 -27.98 28.62
N ALA A 256 -37.09 -27.47 29.73
CA ALA A 256 -37.88 -27.03 30.87
C ALA A 256 -38.89 -25.93 30.49
N ARG A 257 -38.49 -24.97 29.63
CA ARG A 257 -39.37 -23.90 29.15
C ARG A 257 -40.39 -24.36 28.11
N VAL A 258 -40.09 -25.41 27.35
CA VAL A 258 -41.05 -26.04 26.44
C VAL A 258 -42.10 -26.85 27.22
N ALA A 259 -41.71 -27.52 28.31
CA ALA A 259 -42.59 -28.32 29.15
C ALA A 259 -43.57 -27.46 29.96
N ASP A 260 -43.12 -26.32 30.49
CA ASP A 260 -43.98 -25.34 31.17
C ASP A 260 -43.71 -23.91 30.68
N PRO A 261 -44.31 -23.51 29.54
CA PRO A 261 -44.14 -22.18 28.98
C PRO A 261 -44.69 -21.06 29.88
N ALA A 262 -45.68 -21.36 30.73
CA ALA A 262 -46.40 -20.40 31.56
C ALA A 262 -45.77 -20.17 32.94
N ALA A 263 -44.86 -21.04 33.38
CA ALA A 263 -44.18 -20.95 34.68
C ALA A 263 -43.56 -19.58 35.00
N GLN A 264 -43.02 -18.89 33.98
CA GLN A 264 -42.36 -17.59 34.15
C GLN A 264 -42.60 -16.70 32.91
N PRO A 265 -43.09 -15.45 33.06
CA PRO A 265 -43.29 -14.53 31.95
C PRO A 265 -41.99 -14.17 31.22
N TYR A 266 -42.07 -13.95 29.91
CA TYR A 266 -40.88 -13.69 29.06
C TYR A 266 -40.05 -12.48 29.52
N GLU A 267 -40.70 -11.38 29.90
CA GLU A 267 -40.05 -10.14 30.35
C GLU A 267 -39.58 -10.19 31.82
N GLU A 268 -39.99 -11.21 32.58
CA GLU A 268 -39.67 -11.38 34.01
C GLU A 268 -38.67 -12.55 34.23
N GLY A 269 -37.69 -12.66 33.34
CA GLY A 269 -36.66 -13.71 33.41
C GLY A 269 -37.04 -15.04 32.78
N GLY A 270 -38.23 -15.16 32.18
CA GLY A 270 -38.68 -16.36 31.47
C GLY A 270 -38.09 -16.53 30.05
N LYS A 271 -37.17 -15.66 29.63
CA LYS A 271 -36.44 -15.74 28.37
C LYS A 271 -35.36 -16.82 28.43
N VAL A 272 -35.28 -17.67 27.42
CA VAL A 272 -34.15 -18.60 27.25
C VAL A 272 -32.88 -17.77 26.97
N PRO A 273 -31.78 -17.94 27.73
CA PRO A 273 -30.53 -17.22 27.50
C PRO A 273 -30.00 -17.35 26.07
N HIS A 274 -29.19 -16.38 25.63
CA HIS A 274 -28.51 -16.50 24.35
C HIS A 274 -27.48 -17.62 24.42
N VAL A 275 -27.44 -18.45 23.37
CA VAL A 275 -26.51 -19.57 23.28
C VAL A 275 -25.27 -19.08 22.56
N HIS A 276 -24.16 -18.99 23.27
CA HIS A 276 -22.85 -18.67 22.70
C HIS A 276 -22.15 -19.96 22.26
N PRO A 277 -21.32 -19.91 21.19
CA PRO A 277 -20.50 -21.04 20.82
C PRO A 277 -19.50 -21.34 21.95
N TYR A 278 -19.23 -22.61 22.18
CA TYR A 278 -18.16 -23.03 23.08
C TYR A 278 -16.82 -22.79 22.40
N LEU A 279 -15.99 -21.96 23.01
CA LEU A 279 -14.63 -21.69 22.53
C LEU A 279 -13.66 -22.41 23.45
N HIS A 280 -12.78 -23.19 22.85
CA HIS A 280 -11.71 -23.89 23.53
C HIS A 280 -10.37 -23.25 23.17
N THR A 281 -9.49 -23.17 24.17
CA THR A 281 -8.09 -22.76 23.99
C THR A 281 -7.24 -24.02 24.12
N GLY A 282 -6.66 -24.45 23.01
CA GLY A 282 -5.90 -25.69 22.92
C GLY A 282 -4.79 -25.63 21.90
N VAL A 283 -3.82 -26.53 22.03
CA VAL A 283 -2.74 -26.68 21.06
C VAL A 283 -3.23 -27.61 19.96
N ALA A 284 -3.50 -27.07 18.78
CA ALA A 284 -3.85 -27.87 17.60
C ALA A 284 -2.66 -27.93 16.65
N THR A 285 -2.43 -29.12 16.10
CA THR A 285 -1.46 -29.29 15.03
C THR A 285 -2.11 -28.86 13.72
N ILE A 286 -1.82 -27.65 13.28
CA ILE A 286 -2.34 -27.10 12.02
C ILE A 286 -1.34 -27.42 10.92
N THR A 287 -1.84 -27.94 9.81
CA THR A 287 -1.07 -28.07 8.58
C THR A 287 -0.91 -26.68 7.97
N LYS A 288 0.26 -26.05 8.17
CA LYS A 288 0.63 -24.83 7.45
C LYS A 288 1.31 -25.23 6.15
N LEU A 289 0.87 -24.65 5.05
CA LEU A 289 1.61 -24.65 3.79
C LEU A 289 2.75 -23.66 3.97
N VAL A 290 3.90 -24.17 4.38
CA VAL A 290 5.15 -23.39 4.38
C VAL A 290 5.91 -23.75 3.11
N PRO A 291 6.64 -22.80 2.51
CA PRO A 291 7.64 -23.15 1.51
C PRO A 291 8.52 -24.28 2.07
N ALA A 292 8.80 -25.28 1.25
CA ALA A 292 9.73 -26.34 1.57
C ALA A 292 11.01 -25.65 2.04
N PRO A 293 11.64 -26.08 3.13
CA PRO A 293 13.04 -25.77 3.32
C PRO A 293 13.76 -26.46 2.17
N GLN A 294 14.00 -25.75 1.08
CA GLN A 294 14.80 -26.26 -0.01
C GLN A 294 16.05 -25.41 -0.16
N GLU A 295 17.14 -26.16 -0.30
CA GLU A 295 18.44 -25.77 -0.83
C GLU A 295 18.27 -24.65 -1.86
N GLU A 296 19.06 -23.59 -1.66
CA GLU A 296 19.21 -22.37 -2.46
C GLU A 296 18.13 -22.08 -3.53
N PRO A 297 17.46 -20.91 -3.49
CA PRO A 297 16.47 -20.55 -4.51
C PRO A 297 17.09 -20.70 -5.91
N GLY A 298 16.27 -21.15 -6.87
CA GLY A 298 16.72 -21.33 -8.26
C GLY A 298 17.44 -20.08 -8.79
N PRO A 299 18.38 -20.22 -9.75
CA PRO A 299 19.21 -19.10 -10.20
C PRO A 299 18.41 -17.84 -10.51
N GLY A 300 18.70 -16.74 -9.81
CA GLY A 300 18.05 -15.45 -10.01
C GLY A 300 16.73 -15.22 -9.24
N LEU A 301 16.27 -16.19 -8.44
CA LEU A 301 15.09 -16.06 -7.58
C LEU A 301 15.46 -15.75 -6.13
N LEU A 302 14.57 -15.04 -5.43
CA LEU A 302 14.74 -14.69 -4.02
C LEU A 302 13.95 -15.64 -3.11
N ALA A 303 14.56 -16.05 -2.01
CA ALA A 303 13.88 -16.84 -0.99
C ALA A 303 12.82 -15.98 -0.29
N ALA A 304 11.58 -16.47 -0.24
CA ALA A 304 10.45 -15.77 0.38
C ALA A 304 9.61 -16.72 1.22
N THR A 305 9.15 -16.26 2.39
CA THR A 305 8.24 -17.00 3.28
C THR A 305 6.95 -16.22 3.49
N LEU A 306 5.81 -16.86 3.23
CA LEU A 306 4.49 -16.30 3.55
C LEU A 306 4.22 -16.46 5.06
N ARG A 307 3.87 -15.36 5.72
CA ARG A 307 3.52 -15.32 7.16
C ARG A 307 2.38 -14.34 7.42
N ASP A 308 1.91 -14.30 8.67
CA ASP A 308 0.92 -13.30 9.08
C ASP A 308 1.51 -11.89 9.00
N ALA A 309 0.70 -10.96 8.52
CA ALA A 309 1.10 -9.58 8.36
C ALA A 309 1.48 -8.96 9.72
N SER A 310 2.43 -8.05 9.66
CA SER A 310 2.89 -7.32 10.83
C SER A 310 3.21 -5.87 10.46
N ARG A 311 3.56 -5.05 11.45
CA ARG A 311 4.07 -3.67 11.25
C ARG A 311 5.35 -3.48 12.05
N ILE A 312 6.21 -2.57 11.59
CA ILE A 312 7.33 -2.08 12.39
C ILE A 312 6.79 -1.54 13.73
N GLN A 313 7.35 -2.04 14.84
CA GLN A 313 7.02 -1.56 16.18
C GLN A 313 8.10 -0.58 16.65
N ALA A 314 8.06 0.63 16.09
CA ALA A 314 8.93 1.72 16.51
C ALA A 314 8.40 2.41 17.79
N HIS A 315 9.25 3.23 18.41
CA HIS A 315 8.90 4.08 19.55
C HIS A 315 9.38 5.51 19.31
N ILE A 316 8.49 6.48 19.53
CA ILE A 316 8.85 7.90 19.50
C ILE A 316 9.20 8.40 20.90
N ASP A 317 10.34 9.07 21.02
CA ASP A 317 10.68 9.81 22.23
C ASP A 317 9.86 11.13 22.27
N PRO A 318 8.98 11.33 23.26
CA PRO A 318 8.14 12.52 23.33
C PRO A 318 8.93 13.82 23.60
N ALA A 319 10.14 13.73 24.17
CA ALA A 319 10.94 14.91 24.52
C ALA A 319 11.74 15.46 23.32
N THR A 320 12.21 14.56 22.46
CA THR A 320 13.04 14.87 21.30
C THR A 320 12.28 14.79 19.97
N GLY A 321 11.22 13.97 19.92
CA GLY A 321 10.50 13.60 18.69
C GLY A 321 11.23 12.56 17.85
N ALA A 322 12.30 11.96 18.37
CA ALA A 322 13.10 10.98 17.64
C ALA A 322 12.42 9.60 17.62
N ALA A 323 12.42 8.94 16.45
CA ALA A 323 11.92 7.57 16.31
C ALA A 323 13.05 6.55 16.52
N THR A 324 12.76 5.53 17.32
CA THR A 324 13.67 4.45 17.71
C THR A 324 13.08 3.10 17.31
N TRP A 325 13.93 2.16 16.89
CA TRP A 325 13.54 0.80 16.54
C TRP A 325 14.76 -0.12 16.60
N ASP A 326 14.57 -1.37 17.03
CA ASP A 326 15.64 -2.35 17.22
C ASP A 326 15.97 -3.17 15.98
N GLY A 327 15.19 -3.02 14.89
CA GLY A 327 15.35 -3.80 13.66
C GLY A 327 14.54 -5.09 13.60
N THR A 328 13.88 -5.50 14.70
CA THR A 328 13.26 -6.83 14.80
C THR A 328 11.86 -6.83 15.44
N SER A 329 11.55 -5.86 16.30
CA SER A 329 10.26 -5.75 16.98
C SER A 329 9.14 -5.44 15.98
N ARG A 330 8.06 -6.24 16.04
CA ARG A 330 6.91 -6.16 15.13
C ARG A 330 5.60 -6.23 15.91
N SER A 331 4.62 -5.41 15.52
CA SER A 331 3.25 -5.52 16.01
C SER A 331 2.39 -6.34 15.05
N PRO A 332 1.48 -7.19 15.53
CA PRO A 332 0.61 -7.98 14.66
C PRO A 332 -0.30 -7.09 13.80
N ALA A 333 -0.62 -7.59 12.61
CA ALA A 333 -1.58 -7.00 11.70
C ALA A 333 -2.47 -8.09 11.11
N ASP A 334 -3.63 -7.69 10.60
CA ASP A 334 -4.53 -8.61 9.92
C ASP A 334 -4.19 -8.68 8.42
N GLY A 335 -3.94 -9.88 7.92
CA GLY A 335 -3.47 -10.12 6.55
C GLY A 335 -2.28 -11.07 6.45
N LYS A 336 -1.71 -11.16 5.26
CA LYS A 336 -0.51 -11.94 4.93
C LYS A 336 0.59 -11.06 4.35
N GLU A 337 1.84 -11.45 4.61
CA GLU A 337 3.04 -10.82 4.06
C GLU A 337 4.08 -11.85 3.63
N TYR A 338 4.84 -11.53 2.59
CA TYR A 338 6.08 -12.22 2.23
C TYR A 338 7.24 -11.59 2.98
N ALA A 339 7.98 -12.40 3.74
CA ALA A 339 9.30 -12.05 4.24
C ALA A 339 10.35 -12.58 3.26
N ILE A 340 11.12 -11.68 2.67
CA ILE A 340 12.02 -11.93 1.54
C ILE A 340 13.46 -11.70 2.02
N ASP A 341 14.33 -12.68 1.78
CA ASP A 341 15.76 -12.55 2.03
C ASP A 341 16.45 -11.99 0.78
N LEU A 342 17.13 -10.85 0.93
CA LEU A 342 17.89 -10.20 -0.14
C LEU A 342 19.41 -10.50 -0.02
N GLY A 343 19.80 -11.33 0.94
CA GLY A 343 21.20 -11.68 1.20
C GLY A 343 21.97 -10.59 1.95
N GLU A 344 23.14 -10.95 2.50
CA GLU A 344 24.06 -10.00 3.16
C GLU A 344 23.43 -9.17 4.30
N GLY A 345 22.39 -9.71 4.96
CA GLY A 345 21.65 -9.03 6.03
C GLY A 345 20.58 -8.06 5.54
N TRP A 346 20.34 -7.97 4.23
CA TRP A 346 19.23 -7.23 3.64
C TRP A 346 17.95 -8.06 3.64
N GLN A 347 16.82 -7.40 3.90
CA GLN A 347 15.53 -8.07 3.94
C GLN A 347 14.45 -7.20 3.30
N ALA A 348 13.40 -7.81 2.77
CA ALA A 348 12.19 -7.10 2.37
C ALA A 348 10.94 -7.74 2.97
N VAL A 349 9.91 -6.92 3.17
CA VAL A 349 8.59 -7.37 3.59
C VAL A 349 7.56 -6.79 2.64
N TYR A 350 6.81 -7.66 1.96
CA TYR A 350 5.79 -7.25 1.00
C TYR A 350 4.40 -7.79 1.37
N ARG A 351 3.38 -6.94 1.32
CA ARG A 351 1.99 -7.29 1.64
C ARG A 351 1.17 -7.35 0.35
N PRO A 352 1.00 -8.53 -0.26
CA PRO A 352 0.40 -8.65 -1.59
C PRO A 352 -1.09 -8.31 -1.60
N TYR A 353 -1.55 -7.66 -2.67
CA TYR A 353 -2.96 -7.50 -3.02
C TYR A 353 -3.68 -8.85 -3.17
N SER A 354 -3.03 -9.86 -3.74
CA SER A 354 -3.63 -11.19 -4.03
C SER A 354 -3.92 -12.03 -2.79
N ALA A 355 -3.04 -12.01 -1.77
CA ALA A 355 -3.23 -12.80 -0.55
C ALA A 355 -4.04 -12.07 0.54
N ASN A 356 -4.40 -10.80 0.32
CA ASN A 356 -5.13 -9.97 1.27
C ASN A 356 -6.48 -9.55 0.69
N ASP A 357 -7.53 -10.34 0.98
CA ASP A 357 -8.90 -10.04 0.55
C ASP A 357 -9.38 -8.71 1.17
N PRO A 358 -9.73 -7.70 0.36
CA PRO A 358 -10.26 -6.44 0.87
C PRO A 358 -11.60 -6.56 1.63
N ALA A 359 -12.32 -7.69 1.56
CA ALA A 359 -13.52 -7.90 2.37
C ALA A 359 -13.22 -8.39 3.80
N GLU A 360 -12.06 -9.03 4.00
CA GLU A 360 -11.74 -9.76 5.24
C GLU A 360 -10.54 -9.16 5.99
N HIS A 361 -9.57 -8.58 5.26
CA HIS A 361 -8.30 -8.11 5.82
C HIS A 361 -8.19 -6.57 5.84
N GLU A 362 -7.20 -6.05 6.58
CA GLU A 362 -6.90 -4.61 6.62
C GLU A 362 -6.54 -4.08 5.22
N TYR A 363 -7.42 -3.27 4.65
CA TYR A 363 -7.23 -2.68 3.32
C TYR A 363 -6.01 -1.76 3.24
N SER A 364 -5.67 -1.07 4.32
CA SER A 364 -4.58 -0.09 4.38
C SER A 364 -3.17 -0.67 4.17
N LEU A 365 -3.00 -1.98 4.36
CA LEU A 365 -1.72 -2.67 4.24
C LEU A 365 -1.46 -3.27 2.85
N ARG A 366 -2.48 -3.37 2.00
CA ARG A 366 -2.34 -3.96 0.66
C ARG A 366 -1.33 -3.17 -0.17
N GLY A 367 -0.40 -3.88 -0.81
CA GLY A 367 0.68 -3.32 -1.61
C GLY A 367 1.85 -2.73 -0.83
N GLN A 368 1.82 -2.68 0.51
CA GLN A 368 2.92 -2.07 1.26
C GLN A 368 4.21 -2.91 1.16
N LEU A 369 5.31 -2.24 0.82
CA LEU A 369 6.65 -2.79 0.73
C LEU A 369 7.57 -2.09 1.75
N GLU A 370 8.36 -2.89 2.43
CA GLU A 370 9.47 -2.47 3.28
C GLU A 370 10.76 -3.10 2.75
N VAL A 371 11.84 -2.32 2.63
CA VAL A 371 13.20 -2.83 2.38
C VAL A 371 14.07 -2.40 3.54
N HIS A 372 14.73 -3.36 4.18
CA HIS A 372 15.52 -3.19 5.40
C HIS A 372 17.00 -3.35 5.07
N ALA A 373 17.81 -2.37 5.46
CA ALA A 373 19.26 -2.44 5.38
C ALA A 373 19.86 -3.16 6.60
N PRO A 374 21.07 -3.72 6.47
CA PRO A 374 21.90 -4.10 7.61
C PRO A 374 22.08 -2.92 8.58
N GLN A 375 22.38 -3.23 9.85
CA GLN A 375 22.61 -2.19 10.85
C GLN A 375 23.74 -1.25 10.42
N GLY A 376 23.48 0.06 10.48
CA GLY A 376 24.45 1.07 10.08
C GLY A 376 23.83 2.19 9.27
N ALA A 377 24.58 3.28 9.17
CA ALA A 377 24.18 4.46 8.41
C ALA A 377 24.70 4.41 6.98
N GLY A 378 24.04 5.14 6.07
CA GLY A 378 24.60 5.41 4.74
C GLY A 378 24.12 4.46 3.65
N HIS A 379 22.98 3.80 3.84
CA HIS A 379 22.39 2.87 2.90
C HIS A 379 21.32 3.50 2.00
N GLY A 380 21.13 4.82 2.01
CA GLY A 380 20.01 5.48 1.32
C GLY A 380 19.93 5.19 -0.18
N HIS A 381 21.05 5.27 -0.93
CA HIS A 381 21.06 4.87 -2.34
C HIS A 381 20.88 3.36 -2.53
N GLN A 382 21.43 2.54 -1.61
CA GLN A 382 21.35 1.08 -1.71
C GLN A 382 19.92 0.59 -1.49
N LEU A 383 19.20 1.17 -0.53
CA LEU A 383 17.78 0.91 -0.27
C LEU A 383 16.92 1.07 -1.53
N VAL A 384 17.14 2.14 -2.31
CA VAL A 384 16.43 2.33 -3.58
C VAL A 384 16.91 1.33 -4.64
N ARG A 385 18.21 1.04 -4.72
CA ARG A 385 18.77 0.08 -5.68
C ARG A 385 18.25 -1.35 -5.47
N ARG A 386 18.03 -1.78 -4.23
CA ARG A 386 17.50 -3.11 -3.86
C ARG A 386 16.09 -3.37 -4.40
N LEU A 387 15.31 -2.32 -4.73
CA LEU A 387 14.06 -2.48 -5.48
C LEU A 387 14.27 -3.24 -6.80
N GLY A 388 15.46 -3.13 -7.39
CA GLY A 388 15.81 -3.83 -8.63
C GLY A 388 15.89 -5.34 -8.48
N GLU A 389 16.28 -5.85 -7.31
CA GLU A 389 16.27 -7.29 -7.02
C GLU A 389 14.84 -7.82 -6.91
N LEU A 390 13.90 -6.96 -6.53
CA LEU A 390 12.46 -7.25 -6.51
C LEU A 390 11.78 -6.98 -7.87
N ASN A 391 12.52 -6.86 -8.97
CA ASN A 391 12.01 -6.53 -10.30
C ASN A 391 11.26 -5.19 -10.41
N LEU A 392 11.49 -4.25 -9.49
CA LEU A 392 10.91 -2.91 -9.52
C LEU A 392 11.92 -1.87 -10.01
N VAL A 393 11.42 -0.73 -10.48
CA VAL A 393 12.27 0.42 -10.82
C VAL A 393 13.01 0.93 -9.57
N ASN A 394 14.32 1.15 -9.71
CA ASN A 394 15.26 1.23 -8.60
C ASN A 394 16.23 2.40 -8.68
N ARG A 395 15.77 3.52 -9.27
CA ARG A 395 16.55 4.74 -9.48
C ARG A 395 15.73 5.97 -9.14
N ALA A 396 16.42 7.09 -8.91
CA ALA A 396 15.77 8.38 -8.75
C ALA A 396 14.94 8.73 -9.99
N MET A 397 13.82 9.42 -9.75
CA MET A 397 12.96 9.93 -10.80
C MET A 397 13.62 11.10 -11.54
N THR A 398 13.54 11.07 -12.87
CA THR A 398 13.97 12.19 -13.74
C THR A 398 12.88 13.25 -13.92
N HIS A 399 13.24 14.47 -14.33
CA HIS A 399 12.24 15.54 -14.55
C HIS A 399 11.14 15.16 -15.56
N ALA A 400 11.50 14.43 -16.62
CA ALA A 400 10.52 13.94 -17.58
C ALA A 400 9.52 12.93 -16.95
N GLU A 401 10.00 12.06 -16.07
CA GLU A 401 9.13 11.12 -15.32
C GLU A 401 8.28 11.83 -14.29
N GLY A 402 8.80 12.93 -13.73
CA GLY A 402 8.05 13.83 -12.86
C GLY A 402 6.82 14.39 -13.55
N GLU A 403 6.95 14.87 -14.79
CA GLU A 403 5.81 15.38 -15.55
C GLU A 403 4.79 14.28 -15.88
N TRP A 404 5.24 13.05 -16.21
CA TRP A 404 4.34 11.92 -16.39
C TRP A 404 3.54 11.60 -15.12
N THR A 405 4.23 11.50 -13.98
CA THR A 405 3.61 11.22 -12.68
C THR A 405 2.63 12.33 -12.29
N TYR A 406 3.01 13.58 -12.51
CA TYR A 406 2.17 14.75 -12.29
C TYR A 406 0.87 14.69 -13.12
N LEU A 407 0.97 14.34 -14.41
CA LEU A 407 -0.19 14.20 -15.29
C LEU A 407 -1.09 13.04 -14.85
N ALA A 408 -0.52 11.89 -14.53
CA ALA A 408 -1.26 10.73 -14.02
C ALA A 408 -2.02 11.08 -12.72
N ALA A 409 -1.35 11.70 -11.76
CA ALA A 409 -1.95 12.13 -10.51
C ALA A 409 -3.08 13.16 -10.72
N ASN A 410 -2.93 14.07 -11.69
CA ASN A 410 -4.00 15.03 -12.03
C ASN A 410 -5.16 14.38 -12.78
N ILE A 411 -4.91 13.40 -13.65
CA ILE A 411 -5.96 12.62 -14.32
C ILE A 411 -6.84 11.94 -13.28
N ASP A 412 -6.24 11.32 -12.27
CA ASP A 412 -6.96 10.67 -11.19
C ASP A 412 -7.71 11.68 -10.30
N ALA A 413 -7.02 12.73 -9.86
CA ALA A 413 -7.60 13.76 -8.98
C ALA A 413 -8.78 14.50 -9.63
N GLN A 414 -8.77 14.67 -10.95
CA GLN A 414 -9.85 15.33 -11.70
C GLN A 414 -10.83 14.33 -12.35
N ARG A 415 -10.61 13.02 -12.18
CA ARG A 415 -11.41 11.93 -12.79
C ARG A 415 -11.48 12.01 -14.32
N LEU A 416 -10.38 12.39 -14.94
CA LEU A 416 -10.27 12.53 -16.40
C LEU A 416 -10.04 11.19 -17.10
N GLY A 417 -9.74 10.11 -16.38
CA GLY A 417 -9.41 8.80 -16.97
C GLY A 417 -10.50 8.22 -17.88
N GLU A 418 -11.78 8.53 -17.63
CA GLU A 418 -12.90 8.08 -18.49
C GLU A 418 -13.20 9.05 -19.64
N HIS A 419 -12.55 10.21 -19.70
CA HIS A 419 -12.69 11.11 -20.84
C HIS A 419 -12.12 10.42 -22.10
N PRO A 420 -12.87 10.32 -23.22
CA PRO A 420 -12.46 9.51 -24.37
C PRO A 420 -11.05 9.81 -24.89
N ALA A 421 -10.69 11.10 -24.99
CA ALA A 421 -9.36 11.51 -25.43
C ALA A 421 -8.24 11.01 -24.49
N VAL A 422 -8.44 11.11 -23.17
CA VAL A 422 -7.46 10.72 -22.16
C VAL A 422 -7.32 9.20 -22.12
N LYS A 423 -8.45 8.48 -22.13
CA LYS A 423 -8.48 7.01 -22.19
C LYS A 423 -7.72 6.45 -23.38
N THR A 424 -7.95 7.01 -24.58
CA THR A 424 -7.22 6.63 -25.80
C THR A 424 -5.73 6.95 -25.68
N ALA A 425 -5.37 8.14 -25.17
CA ALA A 425 -3.96 8.51 -25.01
C ALA A 425 -3.21 7.62 -24.01
N LEU A 426 -3.84 7.24 -22.88
CA LEU A 426 -3.27 6.32 -21.91
C LEU A 426 -3.06 4.91 -22.50
N THR A 427 -4.02 4.44 -23.30
CA THR A 427 -3.92 3.14 -23.99
C THR A 427 -2.74 3.14 -24.96
N HIS A 428 -2.67 4.12 -25.86
CA HIS A 428 -1.57 4.25 -26.82
C HIS A 428 -0.22 4.50 -26.13
N ALA A 429 -0.20 5.20 -24.99
CA ALA A 429 1.01 5.36 -24.21
C ALA A 429 1.53 3.99 -23.74
N GLY A 430 0.68 3.07 -23.29
CA GLY A 430 1.08 1.70 -22.96
C GLY A 430 1.74 0.98 -24.14
N GLU A 431 1.15 1.06 -25.32
CA GLU A 431 1.65 0.41 -26.55
C GLU A 431 3.01 0.95 -27.04
N LEU A 432 3.36 2.21 -26.71
CA LEU A 432 4.63 2.81 -27.11
C LEU A 432 5.85 2.15 -26.46
N GLU A 433 5.71 1.61 -25.25
CA GLU A 433 6.82 0.89 -24.60
C GLU A 433 7.15 -0.40 -25.33
N GLU A 434 6.12 -1.15 -25.74
CA GLU A 434 6.30 -2.41 -26.45
C GLU A 434 6.98 -2.18 -27.81
N LEU A 435 6.55 -1.15 -28.55
CA LEU A 435 7.18 -0.76 -29.82
C LEU A 435 8.65 -0.34 -29.61
N GLN A 436 8.94 0.40 -28.53
CA GLN A 436 10.30 0.83 -28.23
C GLN A 436 11.20 -0.34 -27.80
N LEU A 437 10.64 -1.32 -27.08
CA LEU A 437 11.33 -2.54 -26.70
C LEU A 437 11.65 -3.40 -27.93
N GLN A 438 10.72 -3.53 -28.88
CA GLN A 438 10.98 -4.21 -30.15
C GLN A 438 12.10 -3.53 -30.94
N GLU A 439 12.12 -2.19 -31.01
CA GLU A 439 13.19 -1.43 -31.66
C GLU A 439 14.55 -1.66 -30.98
N LEU A 440 14.60 -1.63 -29.65
CA LEU A 440 15.83 -1.93 -28.90
C LEU A 440 16.30 -3.36 -29.14
N TYR A 441 15.40 -4.34 -29.09
CA TYR A 441 15.72 -5.73 -29.40
C TYR A 441 16.34 -5.86 -30.79
N HIS A 442 15.73 -5.26 -31.82
CA HIS A 442 16.25 -5.33 -33.18
C HIS A 442 17.61 -4.63 -33.34
N THR A 443 17.84 -3.52 -32.63
CA THR A 443 19.09 -2.74 -32.71
C THR A 443 20.22 -3.39 -31.91
N HIS A 444 19.89 -4.03 -30.79
CA HIS A 444 20.84 -4.55 -29.81
C HIS A 444 20.89 -6.08 -29.72
N ALA A 445 20.20 -6.82 -30.59
CA ALA A 445 20.20 -8.29 -30.60
C ALA A 445 21.60 -8.93 -30.55
N HIS A 446 22.61 -8.25 -31.09
CA HIS A 446 24.00 -8.69 -31.05
C HIS A 446 24.58 -8.81 -29.62
N GLN A 447 24.06 -8.03 -28.66
CA GLN A 447 24.47 -8.07 -27.25
C GLN A 447 23.96 -9.31 -26.52
N ALA A 448 22.89 -9.95 -27.03
CA ALA A 448 22.34 -11.18 -26.48
C ALA A 448 23.14 -12.44 -26.90
N VAL A 449 24.06 -12.32 -27.87
CA VAL A 449 24.81 -13.47 -28.40
C VAL A 449 25.82 -13.99 -27.38
N GLY A 450 25.69 -15.26 -27.02
CA GLY A 450 26.64 -15.94 -26.12
C GLY A 450 26.39 -15.70 -24.63
N LEU A 451 25.30 -15.01 -24.29
CA LEU A 451 24.82 -14.90 -22.91
C LEU A 451 24.10 -16.18 -22.49
N ASP A 452 24.28 -16.58 -21.23
CA ASP A 452 23.45 -17.62 -20.61
C ASP A 452 22.05 -17.09 -20.25
N ASP A 453 21.15 -17.98 -19.82
CA ASP A 453 19.76 -17.63 -19.51
C ASP A 453 19.64 -16.53 -18.44
N GLN A 454 20.53 -16.54 -17.43
CA GLN A 454 20.54 -15.53 -16.36
C GLN A 454 20.98 -14.17 -16.90
N GLN A 455 22.03 -14.15 -17.73
CA GLN A 455 22.54 -12.96 -18.39
C GLN A 455 21.53 -12.40 -19.40
N LEU A 456 20.82 -13.26 -20.13
CA LEU A 456 19.75 -12.86 -21.05
C LEU A 456 18.58 -12.22 -20.31
N ALA A 457 18.16 -12.80 -19.17
CA ALA A 457 17.10 -12.23 -18.34
C ALA A 457 17.50 -10.85 -17.79
N ALA A 458 18.74 -10.69 -17.33
CA ALA A 458 19.26 -9.41 -16.87
C ALA A 458 19.29 -8.36 -18.00
N LEU A 459 19.75 -8.74 -19.20
CA LEU A 459 19.80 -7.86 -20.36
C LEU A 459 18.39 -7.46 -20.84
N ALA A 460 17.45 -8.40 -20.91
CA ALA A 460 16.06 -8.13 -21.30
C ALA A 460 15.41 -7.09 -20.38
N LYS A 461 15.68 -7.19 -19.08
CA LYS A 461 15.20 -6.22 -18.08
C LYS A 461 15.85 -4.85 -18.24
N GLU A 462 17.15 -4.81 -18.53
CA GLU A 462 17.85 -3.55 -18.84
C GLU A 462 17.20 -2.86 -20.05
N TRP A 463 16.95 -3.59 -21.14
CA TRP A 463 16.26 -3.06 -22.33
C TRP A 463 14.84 -2.61 -22.05
N GLN A 464 14.09 -3.30 -21.17
CA GLN A 464 12.75 -2.87 -20.79
C GLN A 464 12.76 -1.53 -20.04
N ILE A 465 13.71 -1.34 -19.13
CA ILE A 465 13.91 -0.06 -18.41
C ILE A 465 14.32 1.05 -19.39
N GLU A 466 15.20 0.73 -20.34
CA GLU A 466 15.64 1.67 -21.37
C GLU A 466 14.50 2.07 -22.32
N ALA A 467 13.68 1.10 -22.76
CA ALA A 467 12.51 1.33 -23.60
C ALA A 467 11.51 2.30 -22.94
N ALA A 468 11.20 2.05 -21.68
CA ALA A 468 10.33 2.90 -20.88
C ALA A 468 10.87 4.34 -20.79
N ALA A 469 12.17 4.50 -20.57
CA ALA A 469 12.80 5.82 -20.53
C ALA A 469 12.80 6.54 -21.89
N ALA A 470 13.07 5.82 -22.99
CA ALA A 470 13.17 6.40 -24.32
C ALA A 470 11.83 6.89 -24.88
N CYS A 471 10.74 6.17 -24.62
CA CYS A 471 9.41 6.55 -25.13
C CYS A 471 8.72 7.67 -24.32
N LEU A 472 9.21 7.96 -23.13
CA LEU A 472 8.58 8.86 -22.16
C LEU A 472 8.26 10.28 -22.68
N PRO A 473 9.15 10.98 -23.41
CA PRO A 473 8.80 12.32 -23.94
C PRO A 473 7.59 12.28 -24.88
N LYS A 474 7.44 11.20 -25.66
CA LYS A 474 6.30 11.00 -26.56
C LYS A 474 5.02 10.72 -25.76
N LYS A 475 5.11 9.92 -24.70
CA LYS A 475 4.01 9.64 -23.77
C LYS A 475 3.48 10.91 -23.11
N VAL A 476 4.38 11.68 -22.50
CA VAL A 476 4.04 12.95 -21.83
C VAL A 476 3.34 13.89 -22.79
N ARG A 477 3.91 14.11 -23.99
CA ARG A 477 3.28 14.98 -25.00
C ARG A 477 1.88 14.50 -25.37
N MET A 478 1.70 13.21 -25.61
CA MET A 478 0.42 12.63 -26.01
C MET A 478 -0.64 12.77 -24.91
N VAL A 479 -0.29 12.42 -23.68
CA VAL A 479 -1.21 12.51 -22.55
C VAL A 479 -1.53 13.96 -22.22
N ARG A 480 -0.54 14.87 -22.24
CA ARG A 480 -0.75 16.30 -22.02
C ARG A 480 -1.70 16.91 -23.04
N GLU A 481 -1.61 16.53 -24.32
CA GLU A 481 -2.53 16.97 -25.37
C GLU A 481 -3.97 16.50 -25.10
N ALA A 482 -4.12 15.24 -24.68
CA ALA A 482 -5.42 14.68 -24.34
C ALA A 482 -6.03 15.32 -23.08
N VAL A 483 -5.22 15.59 -22.06
CA VAL A 483 -5.63 16.30 -20.84
C VAL A 483 -6.04 17.73 -21.19
N ALA A 484 -5.27 18.43 -22.03
CA ALA A 484 -5.62 19.77 -22.50
C ALA A 484 -6.99 19.79 -23.19
N THR A 485 -7.23 18.83 -24.09
CA THR A 485 -8.52 18.65 -24.76
C THR A 485 -9.65 18.42 -23.76
N ALA A 486 -9.44 17.52 -22.78
CA ALA A 486 -10.44 17.19 -21.77
C ALA A 486 -10.78 18.36 -20.82
N THR A 487 -9.84 19.28 -20.65
CA THR A 487 -9.95 20.42 -19.72
C THR A 487 -10.25 21.74 -20.44
N GLY A 488 -10.46 21.70 -21.76
CA GLY A 488 -10.87 22.86 -22.56
C GLY A 488 -9.74 23.81 -22.97
N HIS A 489 -8.48 23.37 -22.84
CA HIS A 489 -7.33 24.08 -23.40
C HIS A 489 -7.18 23.78 -24.91
N ALA A 490 -6.55 24.70 -25.65
CA ALA A 490 -6.40 24.57 -27.10
C ALA A 490 -5.49 23.39 -27.50
N ASP A 491 -4.41 23.19 -26.74
CA ASP A 491 -3.41 22.14 -26.95
C ASP A 491 -2.61 21.92 -25.65
N GLY A 492 -1.75 20.89 -25.65
CA GLY A 492 -0.89 20.56 -24.52
C GLY A 492 0.12 21.66 -24.17
N ALA A 493 0.52 22.51 -25.12
CA ALA A 493 1.42 23.63 -24.85
C ALA A 493 0.71 24.75 -24.07
N THR A 494 -0.55 25.01 -24.40
CA THR A 494 -1.41 25.97 -23.71
C THR A 494 -1.74 25.52 -22.29
N LEU A 495 -1.94 24.20 -22.08
CA LEU A 495 -2.05 23.64 -20.73
C LEU A 495 -0.75 23.81 -19.94
N ALA A 496 0.40 23.46 -20.53
CA ALA A 496 1.71 23.58 -19.88
C ALA A 496 2.07 25.03 -19.51
N ALA A 497 1.59 26.01 -20.28
CA ALA A 497 1.78 27.42 -20.01
C ALA A 497 0.75 28.01 -19.02
N SER A 498 -0.20 27.21 -18.53
CA SER A 498 -1.24 27.70 -17.62
C SER A 498 -0.67 27.94 -16.20
N PRO A 499 -1.18 28.94 -15.44
CA PRO A 499 -0.62 29.32 -14.15
C PRO A 499 -0.57 28.19 -13.10
N GLY A 500 -1.51 27.23 -13.17
CA GLY A 500 -1.57 26.09 -12.26
C GLY A 500 -0.74 24.89 -12.70
N TYR A 501 -0.15 24.88 -13.90
CA TYR A 501 0.62 23.74 -14.37
C TYR A 501 2.03 23.76 -13.79
N ASP A 502 2.25 22.98 -12.73
CA ASP A 502 3.54 22.87 -12.05
C ASP A 502 3.91 21.40 -11.83
N PRO A 503 4.67 20.79 -12.76
CA PRO A 503 5.09 19.40 -12.66
C PRO A 503 6.25 19.21 -11.67
N ALA A 504 6.61 20.22 -10.87
CA ALA A 504 7.54 20.03 -9.76
C ALA A 504 6.78 19.52 -8.52
N PRO A 505 7.26 18.45 -7.86
CA PRO A 505 6.66 17.98 -6.62
C PRO A 505 6.92 18.97 -5.48
N ARG A 506 5.97 19.06 -4.55
CA ARG A 506 6.13 19.86 -3.33
C ARG A 506 6.50 18.97 -2.16
N ALA A 507 7.63 19.26 -1.52
CA ALA A 507 8.02 18.62 -0.28
C ALA A 507 7.45 19.39 0.93
N SER A 508 6.69 18.70 1.80
CA SER A 508 6.19 19.27 3.04
C SER A 508 6.04 18.18 4.10
N GLY A 509 6.48 18.42 5.33
CA GLY A 509 6.19 17.51 6.45
C GLY A 509 6.67 16.06 6.30
N GLY A 510 7.65 15.76 5.44
CA GLY A 510 8.10 14.38 5.20
C GLY A 510 7.34 13.64 4.10
N TRP A 511 6.51 14.34 3.33
CA TRP A 511 5.79 13.81 2.17
C TRP A 511 6.13 14.62 0.91
N LEU A 512 5.92 13.99 -0.25
CA LEU A 512 5.93 14.65 -1.55
C LEU A 512 4.50 14.62 -2.11
N THR A 513 4.06 15.77 -2.61
CA THR A 513 2.71 15.96 -3.15
C THR A 513 2.77 16.64 -4.51
N TRP A 514 1.82 16.31 -5.37
CA TRP A 514 1.68 16.95 -6.68
C TRP A 514 0.59 18.02 -6.62
N SER A 515 0.87 19.17 -7.23
CA SER A 515 -0.10 20.26 -7.33
C SER A 515 -1.23 19.92 -8.30
N ARG A 516 -2.29 20.72 -8.26
CA ARG A 516 -3.49 20.56 -9.06
C ARG A 516 -3.65 21.74 -10.01
N PHE A 517 -3.49 21.50 -11.31
CA PHE A 517 -3.64 22.60 -12.27
C PHE A 517 -5.07 23.13 -12.34
N ASP A 518 -6.10 22.34 -12.06
CA ASP A 518 -7.48 22.83 -12.02
C ASP A 518 -7.68 23.80 -10.86
N VAL A 519 -7.08 23.52 -9.70
CA VAL A 519 -7.09 24.42 -8.54
C VAL A 519 -6.25 25.66 -8.81
N GLY A 520 -5.03 25.52 -9.32
CA GLY A 520 -4.15 26.64 -9.62
C GLY A 520 -4.73 27.57 -10.71
N ASN A 521 -5.31 27.01 -11.77
CA ASN A 521 -5.94 27.79 -12.84
C ASN A 521 -7.24 28.48 -12.40
N GLN A 522 -7.91 27.94 -11.37
CA GLN A 522 -9.16 28.47 -10.83
C GLN A 522 -9.01 29.01 -9.40
N HIS A 523 -7.81 29.43 -9.00
CA HIS A 523 -7.49 29.80 -7.61
C HIS A 523 -8.52 30.75 -6.99
N SER A 524 -8.89 31.82 -7.70
CA SER A 524 -9.86 32.81 -7.22
C SER A 524 -11.27 32.25 -7.04
N ALA A 525 -11.69 31.31 -7.90
CA ALA A 525 -12.99 30.66 -7.78
C ALA A 525 -13.03 29.69 -6.60
N VAL A 526 -11.95 28.94 -6.38
CA VAL A 526 -11.81 28.06 -5.21
C VAL A 526 -11.76 28.90 -3.93
N GLU A 527 -10.95 29.96 -3.89
CA GLU A 527 -10.89 30.88 -2.75
C GLU A 527 -12.27 31.49 -2.42
N ALA A 528 -13.01 31.93 -3.45
CA ALA A 528 -14.37 32.45 -3.27
C ALA A 528 -15.34 31.38 -2.72
N ALA A 529 -15.25 30.13 -3.19
CA ALA A 529 -16.10 29.03 -2.70
C ALA A 529 -15.85 28.72 -1.22
N TRP A 530 -14.61 28.87 -0.76
CA TRP A 530 -14.20 28.62 0.63
C TRP A 530 -14.34 29.84 1.55
N GLN A 531 -14.87 30.97 1.06
CA GLN A 531 -15.02 32.18 1.87
C GLN A 531 -15.86 31.91 3.14
N GLY A 532 -15.27 32.18 4.31
CA GLY A 532 -15.91 31.94 5.61
C GLY A 532 -16.03 30.46 6.00
N ARG A 533 -15.34 29.57 5.28
CA ARG A 533 -15.19 28.15 5.61
C ARG A 533 -13.75 27.84 6.00
N SER A 534 -13.58 26.87 6.87
CA SER A 534 -12.29 26.37 7.32
C SER A 534 -12.27 24.86 7.27
N LEU A 535 -11.07 24.30 7.06
CA LEU A 535 -10.79 22.91 7.38
C LEU A 535 -10.37 22.83 8.86
N VAL A 536 -10.95 21.87 9.58
CA VAL A 536 -10.74 21.73 11.03
C VAL A 536 -10.38 20.29 11.34
N HIS A 537 -9.24 20.09 11.99
CA HIS A 537 -8.89 18.83 12.63
C HIS A 537 -9.13 18.95 14.15
N HIS A 538 -9.87 17.99 14.72
CA HIS A 538 -10.10 17.93 16.16
C HIS A 538 -9.10 16.97 16.78
N VAL A 539 -8.34 17.45 17.75
CA VAL A 539 -7.29 16.69 18.41
C VAL A 539 -7.88 15.98 19.63
N THR A 540 -7.86 14.65 19.65
CA THR A 540 -8.51 13.84 20.70
C THR A 540 -7.57 13.54 21.87
N GLY A 541 -8.08 13.52 23.10
CA GLY A 541 -7.30 13.11 24.28
C GLY A 541 -6.27 14.13 24.78
N ALA A 542 -6.43 15.42 24.45
CA ALA A 542 -5.57 16.53 24.87
C ALA A 542 -4.08 16.41 24.48
N ASN A 543 -3.75 15.61 23.47
CA ASN A 543 -2.38 15.36 22.97
C ASN A 543 -1.87 16.41 21.97
N LEU A 544 -2.36 17.65 22.02
CA LEU A 544 -2.00 18.69 21.06
C LEU A 544 -0.49 19.01 21.08
N THR A 545 0.09 19.13 22.28
CA THR A 545 1.52 19.37 22.47
C THR A 545 2.36 18.24 21.85
N ASP A 546 2.01 16.97 22.13
CA ASP A 546 2.69 15.79 21.59
C ASP A 546 2.62 15.76 20.06
N LEU A 547 1.44 16.05 19.50
CA LEU A 547 1.21 16.10 18.06
C LEU A 547 2.09 17.18 17.41
N LEU A 548 2.12 18.39 17.97
CA LEU A 548 2.99 19.47 17.48
C LEU A 548 4.48 19.18 17.70
N ALA A 549 4.85 18.34 18.68
CA ALA A 549 6.23 17.96 18.90
C ALA A 549 6.80 17.13 17.74
N THR A 550 5.94 16.34 17.08
CA THR A 550 6.30 15.61 15.84
C THR A 550 6.46 16.53 14.63
N GLY A 551 5.79 17.69 14.66
CA GLY A 551 5.76 18.68 13.58
C GLY A 551 4.81 18.36 12.42
N VAL A 552 4.11 17.23 12.48
CA VAL A 552 3.25 16.77 11.40
C VAL A 552 1.93 16.19 11.93
N LEU A 553 0.86 16.31 11.15
CA LEU A 553 -0.36 15.53 11.35
C LEU A 553 -0.24 14.32 10.42
N ALA A 554 0.00 13.13 10.97
CA ALA A 554 0.23 11.91 10.19
C ALA A 554 -0.97 10.95 10.23
N SER A 555 -1.17 10.19 9.15
CA SER A 555 -2.18 9.15 9.03
C SER A 555 -1.92 8.01 10.03
N THR A 556 -2.92 7.14 10.25
CA THR A 556 -2.80 6.04 11.21
C THR A 556 -1.62 5.10 10.87
N GLU A 557 -1.43 4.73 9.60
CA GLU A 557 -0.28 3.90 9.20
C GLU A 557 1.05 4.63 9.34
N ARG A 558 1.10 5.94 9.03
CA ARG A 558 2.32 6.74 9.22
C ARG A 558 2.66 6.92 10.70
N ARG A 559 1.66 7.08 11.58
CA ARG A 559 1.86 7.16 13.03
C ARG A 559 2.48 5.87 13.58
N ALA A 560 2.03 4.71 13.10
CA ALA A 560 2.60 3.42 13.53
C ALA A 560 4.10 3.34 13.18
N VAL A 561 4.45 3.70 11.95
CA VAL A 561 5.84 3.77 11.47
C VAL A 561 6.67 4.79 12.28
N MET A 562 6.10 5.96 12.59
CA MET A 562 6.77 6.97 13.43
C MET A 562 7.00 6.52 14.88
N GLY A 563 6.41 5.40 15.30
CA GLY A 563 6.48 4.89 16.67
C GLY A 563 5.49 5.57 17.64
N ILE A 564 4.44 6.18 17.10
CA ILE A 564 3.36 6.76 17.89
C ILE A 564 2.38 5.63 18.27
N PRO A 565 2.09 5.42 19.57
CA PRO A 565 1.20 4.35 20.00
C PRO A 565 -0.21 4.47 19.42
N ALA A 566 -0.87 3.31 19.25
CA ALA A 566 -2.28 3.24 18.88
C ALA A 566 -3.19 3.91 19.93
N GLY A 567 -4.44 4.19 19.54
CA GLY A 567 -5.45 4.81 20.39
C GLY A 567 -5.29 6.32 20.57
N LYS A 568 -4.46 6.96 19.73
CA LYS A 568 -4.31 8.42 19.70
C LYS A 568 -5.28 9.08 18.72
N GLY A 569 -5.63 8.40 17.63
CA GLY A 569 -6.66 8.80 16.69
C GLY A 569 -8.06 8.27 17.06
N MET A 570 -9.06 8.72 16.30
CA MET A 570 -10.44 8.25 16.38
C MET A 570 -10.65 7.12 15.38
N SER A 571 -11.32 6.03 15.80
CA SER A 571 -11.75 4.94 14.91
C SER A 571 -10.63 4.23 14.14
N GLU A 572 -9.40 4.21 14.65
CA GLU A 572 -8.22 3.68 13.95
C GLU A 572 -8.41 2.26 13.38
N SER A 573 -9.16 1.40 14.06
CA SER A 573 -9.48 0.05 13.56
C SER A 573 -10.37 0.11 12.31
N SER A 574 -11.46 0.87 12.33
CA SER A 574 -12.36 1.02 11.17
C SER A 574 -11.64 1.63 9.96
N ASP A 575 -10.78 2.61 10.20
CA ASP A 575 -10.01 3.30 9.15
C ASP A 575 -9.08 2.34 8.38
N LYS A 576 -8.55 1.30 9.04
CA LYS A 576 -7.68 0.31 8.40
C LYS A 576 -8.44 -0.55 7.41
N TYR A 577 -9.66 -0.96 7.72
CA TYR A 577 -10.51 -1.76 6.83
C TYR A 577 -11.17 -0.92 5.73
N SER A 578 -11.47 0.36 5.99
CA SER A 578 -12.05 1.26 4.98
C SER A 578 -11.01 1.75 3.97
N GLY A 579 -9.73 1.79 4.34
CA GLY A 579 -8.63 2.42 3.60
C GLY A 579 -8.31 3.85 4.07
N GLY A 580 -9.10 4.41 4.97
CA GLY A 580 -8.88 5.74 5.55
C GLY A 580 -7.60 5.86 6.39
N ALA A 581 -7.04 4.75 6.88
CA ALA A 581 -5.84 4.76 7.73
C ALA A 581 -4.57 5.29 7.04
N ASN A 582 -4.59 5.42 5.70
CA ASN A 582 -3.54 6.05 4.90
C ASN A 582 -3.73 7.57 4.69
N ALA A 583 -4.74 8.18 5.29
CA ALA A 583 -5.02 9.61 5.21
C ALA A 583 -5.23 10.26 6.58
N VAL A 584 -5.16 11.59 6.61
CA VAL A 584 -5.55 12.42 7.76
C VAL A 584 -6.87 13.12 7.47
N PHE A 585 -7.66 13.25 8.53
CA PHE A 585 -9.05 13.68 8.43
C PHE A 585 -9.21 15.11 8.89
N THR A 586 -9.86 15.92 8.08
CA THR A 586 -10.31 17.26 8.46
C THR A 586 -11.80 17.38 8.20
N ARG A 587 -12.43 18.41 8.74
CA ARG A 587 -13.85 18.68 8.54
C ARG A 587 -14.07 20.10 8.05
N VAL A 588 -14.99 20.26 7.11
CA VAL A 588 -15.46 21.56 6.63
C VAL A 588 -16.38 22.17 7.69
N ARG A 589 -16.05 23.38 8.13
CA ARG A 589 -16.83 24.16 9.10
C ARG A 589 -16.94 25.61 8.66
N ALA A 590 -17.99 26.30 9.09
CA ALA A 590 -17.97 27.76 9.02
C ALA A 590 -16.92 28.28 10.02
N SER A 591 -16.04 29.18 9.58
CA SER A 591 -14.89 29.66 10.37
C SER A 591 -15.31 30.30 11.70
N SER A 592 -16.48 30.96 11.70
CA SER A 592 -17.12 31.57 12.88
C SER A 592 -17.77 30.57 13.84
N SER A 593 -18.00 29.33 13.39
CA SER A 593 -18.67 28.27 14.16
C SER A 593 -17.70 27.26 14.77
N VAL A 594 -16.38 27.46 14.59
CA VAL A 594 -15.37 26.57 15.14
C VAL A 594 -15.43 26.65 16.68
N GLY A 595 -15.84 25.53 17.29
CA GLY A 595 -16.00 25.43 18.74
C GLY A 595 -14.68 25.43 19.49
N LYS A 596 -14.76 25.52 20.81
CA LYS A 596 -13.61 25.46 21.74
C LYS A 596 -12.96 24.06 21.75
N GLY A 597 -11.80 23.99 22.40
CA GLY A 597 -11.03 22.76 22.62
C GLY A 597 -9.88 22.57 21.63
N PRO A 598 -9.05 21.54 21.84
CA PRO A 598 -7.82 21.31 21.10
C PRO A 598 -8.09 21.04 19.62
N ARG A 599 -7.72 21.98 18.74
CA ARG A 599 -8.02 21.93 17.30
C ARG A 599 -6.93 22.59 16.46
N LEU A 600 -6.75 22.07 15.26
CA LEU A 600 -5.97 22.72 14.19
C LEU A 600 -6.96 23.25 13.16
N VAL A 601 -6.81 24.51 12.77
CA VAL A 601 -7.76 25.19 11.88
C VAL A 601 -7.01 25.87 10.74
N TRP A 602 -7.44 25.57 9.51
CA TRP A 602 -6.99 26.23 8.30
C TRP A 602 -8.13 27.11 7.78
N ASP A 603 -8.00 28.42 7.99
CA ASP A 603 -8.92 29.44 7.48
C ASP A 603 -8.60 29.84 6.04
N ASP A 604 -7.46 29.37 5.53
CA ASP A 604 -7.07 29.37 4.12
C ASP A 604 -6.93 27.92 3.64
N PRO A 605 -8.04 27.23 3.32
CA PRO A 605 -8.02 25.83 2.90
C PRO A 605 -7.32 25.60 1.55
N VAL A 606 -7.27 26.61 0.67
CA VAL A 606 -6.75 26.49 -0.70
C VAL A 606 -5.30 26.00 -0.70
N ARG A 607 -4.52 26.44 0.29
CA ARG A 607 -3.16 25.97 0.57
C ARG A 607 -3.01 24.46 0.71
N LEU A 608 -4.03 23.78 1.22
CA LEU A 608 -4.03 22.33 1.38
C LEU A 608 -4.64 21.64 0.15
N LEU A 609 -5.64 22.27 -0.47
CA LEU A 609 -6.47 21.69 -1.53
C LEU A 609 -5.76 21.65 -2.90
N ASP A 610 -4.69 22.44 -3.08
CA ASP A 610 -3.75 22.32 -4.20
C ASP A 610 -2.85 21.08 -4.06
N ASN A 611 -3.48 19.91 -4.00
CA ASN A 611 -2.85 18.60 -3.79
C ASN A 611 -3.71 17.49 -4.44
N THR A 612 -3.11 16.67 -5.30
CA THR A 612 -3.79 15.57 -6.01
C THR A 612 -4.30 14.47 -5.07
N GLY A 613 -3.70 14.31 -3.89
CA GLY A 613 -4.06 13.32 -2.87
C GLY A 613 -5.28 13.67 -2.01
N VAL A 614 -6.11 14.62 -2.43
CA VAL A 614 -7.25 15.13 -1.65
C VAL A 614 -8.58 14.57 -2.15
N TYR A 615 -9.40 14.06 -1.23
CA TYR A 615 -10.75 13.59 -1.49
C TYR A 615 -11.66 13.87 -0.29
N GLY A 616 -12.98 13.77 -0.46
CA GLY A 616 -13.95 14.20 0.54
C GLY A 616 -15.30 13.51 0.44
N TYR A 617 -16.01 13.47 1.57
CA TYR A 617 -17.38 13.00 1.71
C TYR A 617 -18.22 14.01 2.51
N ASP A 618 -19.44 14.31 2.06
CA ASP A 618 -20.41 15.09 2.86
C ASP A 618 -21.16 14.20 3.87
N GLY A 619 -20.41 13.41 4.63
CA GLY A 619 -20.89 12.44 5.60
C GLY A 619 -19.73 11.68 6.23
N ASP A 620 -20.04 10.79 7.18
CA ASP A 620 -19.07 9.92 7.85
C ASP A 620 -18.88 8.62 7.07
N HIS A 621 -17.73 8.52 6.41
CA HIS A 621 -17.40 7.39 5.54
C HIS A 621 -16.10 6.71 6.00
N PHE A 622 -15.51 7.13 7.12
CA PHE A 622 -14.24 6.60 7.63
C PHE A 622 -13.14 6.68 6.55
N GLY A 623 -13.17 7.71 5.70
CA GLY A 623 -12.22 7.85 4.58
C GLY A 623 -12.23 6.67 3.61
N ALA A 624 -13.40 6.04 3.39
CA ALA A 624 -13.50 4.82 2.59
C ALA A 624 -12.87 4.96 1.20
N LEU A 625 -11.99 4.02 0.88
CA LEU A 625 -11.46 3.73 -0.45
C LEU A 625 -11.73 2.27 -0.85
N ASN A 626 -12.04 1.41 0.12
CA ASN A 626 -12.31 -0.01 -0.09
C ASN A 626 -13.74 -0.25 -0.62
N PRO A 627 -13.92 -0.65 -1.91
CA PRO A 627 -15.24 -0.90 -2.47
C PRO A 627 -15.90 -2.18 -1.94
N LYS A 628 -15.14 -3.08 -1.31
CA LYS A 628 -15.64 -4.33 -0.70
C LYS A 628 -15.78 -4.24 0.82
N GLY A 629 -15.44 -3.09 1.41
CA GLY A 629 -15.53 -2.86 2.85
C GLY A 629 -16.95 -2.57 3.32
N ASN A 630 -17.13 -2.48 4.63
CA ASN A 630 -18.41 -2.16 5.26
C ASN A 630 -18.81 -0.68 5.13
N HIS A 631 -17.96 0.17 4.55
CA HIS A 631 -18.17 1.61 4.38
C HIS A 631 -18.29 1.94 2.88
N SER A 632 -19.28 2.76 2.54
CA SER A 632 -19.57 3.09 1.15
C SER A 632 -18.52 4.04 0.56
N VAL A 633 -18.01 3.72 -0.63
CA VAL A 633 -17.21 4.65 -1.45
C VAL A 633 -18.07 5.60 -2.30
N GLN A 634 -19.40 5.43 -2.28
CA GLN A 634 -20.31 6.28 -3.04
C GLN A 634 -20.38 7.69 -2.43
N GLY A 635 -20.50 8.70 -3.29
CA GLY A 635 -20.56 10.11 -2.88
C GLY A 635 -19.19 10.74 -2.66
N MET A 636 -18.09 10.00 -2.85
CA MET A 636 -16.74 10.57 -2.84
C MET A 636 -16.65 11.68 -3.89
N THR A 637 -16.04 12.79 -3.52
CA THR A 637 -15.63 13.84 -4.45
C THR A 637 -14.16 14.17 -4.29
N THR A 638 -13.54 14.61 -5.37
CA THR A 638 -12.18 15.16 -5.39
C THR A 638 -12.20 16.64 -5.79
N ASP A 639 -13.39 17.23 -5.97
CA ASP A 639 -13.59 18.62 -6.41
C ASP A 639 -13.61 19.57 -5.20
N PRO A 640 -12.61 20.46 -5.05
CA PRO A 640 -12.52 21.36 -3.90
C PRO A 640 -13.69 22.34 -3.78
N VAL A 641 -14.33 22.73 -4.88
CA VAL A 641 -15.50 23.62 -4.85
C VAL A 641 -16.70 22.87 -4.30
N LYS A 642 -16.91 21.61 -4.69
CA LYS A 642 -17.96 20.76 -4.09
C LYS A 642 -17.73 20.52 -2.60
N MET A 643 -16.48 20.30 -2.19
CA MET A 643 -16.13 20.14 -0.77
C MET A 643 -16.49 21.37 0.07
N ALA A 644 -16.33 22.58 -0.47
CA ALA A 644 -16.70 23.82 0.24
C ALA A 644 -18.18 23.86 0.65
N HIS A 645 -19.05 23.17 -0.09
CA HIS A 645 -20.48 23.09 0.16
C HIS A 645 -20.89 21.98 1.14
N PHE A 646 -19.95 21.21 1.66
CA PHE A 646 -20.25 20.19 2.67
C PHE A 646 -20.97 20.82 3.88
N SER A 647 -22.02 20.14 4.30
CA SER A 647 -23.00 20.62 5.28
C SER A 647 -23.28 19.60 6.38
N ALA A 648 -23.00 18.31 6.14
CA ALA A 648 -23.16 17.27 7.14
C ALA A 648 -22.24 17.54 8.33
N LYS A 649 -22.75 17.33 9.55
CA LYS A 649 -21.97 17.54 10.79
C LYS A 649 -20.74 16.64 10.85
N ASN A 650 -20.78 15.50 10.20
CA ASN A 650 -19.74 14.47 10.20
C ASN A 650 -19.05 14.35 8.83
N ASN A 651 -19.10 15.38 7.98
CA ASN A 651 -18.32 15.43 6.75
C ASN A 651 -16.82 15.25 7.01
N GLU A 652 -16.13 14.77 5.98
CA GLU A 652 -14.71 14.42 6.02
C GLU A 652 -14.01 14.90 4.74
N VAL A 653 -12.84 15.51 4.92
CA VAL A 653 -11.88 15.82 3.84
C VAL A 653 -10.55 15.20 4.23
N MET A 654 -10.04 14.35 3.34
CA MET A 654 -8.92 13.46 3.56
C MET A 654 -7.70 13.95 2.79
N PHE A 655 -6.54 13.92 3.45
CA PHE A 655 -5.23 14.18 2.85
C PHE A 655 -4.38 12.93 2.99
N ARG A 656 -3.92 12.35 1.89
CA ARG A 656 -3.03 11.18 1.92
C ARG A 656 -1.75 11.48 2.70
N HIS A 657 -1.29 10.48 3.45
CA HIS A 657 -0.10 10.48 4.32
C HIS A 657 -0.16 11.44 5.51
N GLY A 658 -0.29 12.74 5.29
CA GLY A 658 -0.28 13.72 6.36
C GLY A 658 -0.18 15.17 5.91
N LEU A 659 -0.07 16.07 6.90
CA LEU A 659 0.07 17.51 6.74
C LEU A 659 1.24 18.03 7.57
N ASP A 660 1.97 18.98 7.01
CA ASP A 660 3.00 19.71 7.72
C ASP A 660 2.37 20.77 8.64
N LEU A 661 2.67 20.71 9.94
CA LEU A 661 2.08 21.63 10.91
C LEU A 661 2.96 22.83 11.21
N LEU A 662 4.25 22.75 10.86
CA LEU A 662 5.26 23.73 11.25
C LEU A 662 5.90 24.44 10.04
N GLY A 663 5.63 23.97 8.83
CA GLY A 663 6.13 24.53 7.57
C GLY A 663 5.04 25.16 6.70
N ALA A 664 5.08 24.87 5.39
CA ALA A 664 4.27 25.56 4.39
C ALA A 664 2.75 25.37 4.59
N GLN A 665 2.35 24.22 5.11
CA GLN A 665 0.95 23.83 5.37
C GLN A 665 0.47 24.15 6.79
N ALA A 666 1.22 24.94 7.58
CA ALA A 666 0.87 25.23 8.97
C ALA A 666 -0.57 25.80 9.12
N PRO A 667 -1.28 25.43 10.20
CA PRO A 667 -2.63 25.91 10.46
C PRO A 667 -2.68 27.42 10.70
N SER A 668 -3.78 28.05 10.30
CA SER A 668 -4.07 29.46 10.58
C SER A 668 -4.33 29.72 12.07
N ARG A 669 -4.89 28.73 12.79
CA ARG A 669 -5.11 28.79 14.23
C ARG A 669 -4.83 27.44 14.88
N ILE A 670 -4.21 27.47 16.06
CA ILE A 670 -4.01 26.33 16.94
C ILE A 670 -4.80 26.63 18.22
N LEU A 671 -5.97 26.02 18.36
CA LEU A 671 -6.82 26.23 19.52
C LEU A 671 -6.40 25.26 20.62
N CYS A 672 -6.09 25.78 21.80
CA CYS A 672 -5.73 24.99 22.96
C CYS A 672 -6.95 24.64 23.80
N HIS A 673 -6.83 23.62 24.66
CA HIS A 673 -7.83 23.28 25.65
C HIS A 673 -7.98 24.38 26.71
N ASP A 674 -6.85 24.87 27.22
CA ASP A 674 -6.76 25.89 28.27
C ASP A 674 -5.45 26.69 28.16
N SER A 675 -5.27 27.64 29.07
CA SER A 675 -4.10 28.51 29.12
C SER A 675 -2.79 27.77 29.43
N ALA A 676 -2.85 26.64 30.16
CA ALA A 676 -1.65 25.88 30.50
C ALA A 676 -1.11 25.16 29.25
N GLN A 677 -1.99 24.49 28.50
CA GLN A 677 -1.62 23.89 27.21
C GLN A 677 -1.11 24.95 26.22
N ARG A 678 -1.72 26.15 26.21
CA ARG A 678 -1.20 27.26 25.39
C ARG A 678 0.24 27.62 25.74
N THR A 679 0.58 27.71 27.03
CA THR A 679 1.95 27.98 27.48
C THR A 679 2.91 26.85 27.07
N GLU A 680 2.50 25.59 27.18
CA GLU A 680 3.29 24.43 26.74
C GLU A 680 3.58 24.46 25.25
N VAL A 681 2.56 24.70 24.42
CA VAL A 681 2.70 24.78 22.96
C VAL A 681 3.64 25.92 22.57
N LEU A 682 3.50 27.11 23.18
CA LEU A 682 4.40 28.23 22.90
C LEU A 682 5.86 27.93 23.32
N ALA A 683 6.05 27.28 24.47
CA ALA A 683 7.38 26.87 24.92
C ALA A 683 8.00 25.82 23.99
N LEU A 684 7.20 24.85 23.50
CA LEU A 684 7.62 23.85 22.52
C LEU A 684 8.06 24.51 21.21
N LEU A 685 7.25 25.42 20.65
CA LEU A 685 7.57 26.13 19.42
C LEU A 685 8.84 26.97 19.58
N ALA A 686 8.99 27.68 20.70
CA ALA A 686 10.20 28.43 21.03
C ALA A 686 11.44 27.53 21.13
N LYS A 687 11.33 26.35 21.78
CA LYS A 687 12.41 25.34 21.86
C LYS A 687 12.83 24.85 20.48
N LYS A 688 11.89 24.76 19.53
CA LYS A 688 12.15 24.42 18.12
C LYS A 688 12.61 25.62 17.26
N GLY A 689 12.75 26.82 17.85
CA GLY A 689 13.15 28.03 17.13
C GLY A 689 12.06 28.64 16.24
N ILE A 690 10.80 28.22 16.40
CA ILE A 690 9.68 28.67 15.57
C ILE A 690 9.03 29.88 16.22
N THR A 691 9.20 31.04 15.60
CA THR A 691 8.58 32.30 16.05
C THR A 691 7.42 32.77 15.17
N HIS A 692 7.32 32.24 13.95
CA HIS A 692 6.24 32.51 13.01
C HIS A 692 5.74 31.21 12.37
N LEU A 693 4.44 31.14 12.13
CA LEU A 693 3.81 30.14 11.28
C LEU A 693 2.99 30.90 10.24
N ASN A 694 3.08 30.50 8.97
CA ASN A 694 2.37 31.18 7.89
C ASN A 694 2.55 32.73 7.88
N GLY A 695 3.77 33.20 8.15
CA GLY A 695 4.09 34.64 8.21
C GLY A 695 3.47 35.40 9.40
N GLN A 696 2.73 34.73 10.29
CA GLN A 696 2.18 35.34 11.50
C GLN A 696 2.92 34.89 12.75
N PRO A 697 3.09 35.76 13.76
CA PRO A 697 3.66 35.39 15.05
C PRO A 697 2.91 34.24 15.72
N VAL A 698 3.64 33.29 16.31
CA VAL A 698 3.04 32.09 16.94
C VAL A 698 2.07 32.41 18.08
N ASP A 699 2.25 33.53 18.78
CA ASP A 699 1.37 33.96 19.87
C ASP A 699 -0.01 34.46 19.40
N GLN A 700 -0.15 34.80 18.11
CA GLN A 700 -1.42 35.14 17.45
C GLN A 700 -2.15 33.90 16.91
N ILE A 701 -1.37 32.88 16.52
CA ILE A 701 -1.90 31.62 15.98
C ILE A 701 -2.34 30.68 17.11
N VAL A 702 -1.56 30.59 18.20
CA VAL A 702 -1.86 29.71 19.34
C VAL A 702 -2.80 30.43 20.30
N GLN A 703 -4.03 29.94 20.41
CA GLN A 703 -5.16 30.57 21.10
C GLN A 703 -5.65 29.77 22.30
#